data_AF-A0A2C5YUQ6-F1
#
_entry.id   AF-A0A2C5YUQ6-F1
#
_cell.length_a   1.000
_cell.length_b   1.000
_cell.length_c   1.000
_cell.angle_alpha   90.00
_cell.angle_beta   90.00
_cell.angle_gamma   90.00
#
_symmetry.space_group_name_H-M   'P 1'
#
loop_
_entity.id
_entity.type
_entity.pdbx_description
1 polymer ?
#
loop_
_entity_poly.entity_id
_entity_poly.type
_entity_poly.pdbx_seq_one_letter_code
_entity_poly.pdbx_strand_id
1 'polypeptide(L)'
;MKLVARKMLVDVEEEQVSLLPEDPEDMWHAYNLIVAGDLVNAHAIRKVVTVNSGTGAAAAERVHTDLTIRVKSTFFDPVVSSLRVSGVVFAENDHVSRGSHHTLDLEVNRSFAIVKPDGWNSVFKTTLAQALSDDRNGALAAVVMQDGLANICLITQFRTVIKTRVESVVPKKRDTASDQDAGMRRFYDKTLQSLLRALDFSNTRPLLLASPGFIAADFKEYIARQGRDKSDKVLTAMAKQATVIHANSGHVHSLNEVLKSPQVLAKMRNMNYAKEAQYMDSFFDLLKLDDGRAWYGTKAVDKAVADGAVGPGGGVLLINNALFRSEVLDTRKRYVALVDKVKEFGGEVRILSSDHESGQRLKMMGDIAAILNYPMLDLDEEDEEEEAVLEDRDDGTRHELDESILGNFPHPPIVPANKKKMAPRLTLSSTVRLNSGYEMPVLGFGVYQIPKEEATKACEEALKVGYRHIDSASGYRNQGPCAKAIQTSGLARSDIFFTTKIPTREHPLNYENTHTLIDKALSETQLSYLDLVLIHSPYGGSANRKAAWRALVESVQAGKVRSIGVSNYGAAHLAELEVHRAELEAEEPGLGGVVSVGQWEVHPWLTRGDVVGWCRERGVAVQAYCAVVRGERFGHEAVKSVAERLGKTEAQILLRWSLQMGFVPLVKSVTPSRMVENAALFDFELEKGDVEAMTTDEYSPCAWDPTIEPLEK
;
A
#
# COMPACT_ATOMS: atom_id res chain seq x y z
N MET A 1 25.43 -3.67 -17.27
CA MET A 1 26.20 -4.42 -16.25
C MET A 1 27.04 -5.47 -16.93
N LYS A 2 28.26 -5.75 -16.44
CA LYS A 2 29.15 -6.74 -17.05
C LYS A 2 29.16 -8.07 -16.28
N LEU A 3 29.04 -9.18 -17.01
CA LEU A 3 29.21 -10.52 -16.45
C LEU A 3 30.70 -10.80 -16.25
N VAL A 4 31.10 -11.11 -15.01
CA VAL A 4 32.49 -11.44 -14.68
C VAL A 4 32.71 -12.94 -14.77
N ALA A 5 31.82 -13.73 -14.16
CA ALA A 5 31.91 -15.20 -14.16
C ALA A 5 30.54 -15.83 -13.89
N ARG A 6 30.33 -17.05 -14.39
CA ARG A 6 29.30 -17.98 -13.94
C ARG A 6 29.98 -19.26 -13.49
N LYS A 7 29.67 -19.73 -12.28
CA LYS A 7 30.26 -20.95 -11.70
C LYS A 7 29.16 -21.81 -11.10
N MET A 8 29.20 -23.11 -11.34
CA MET A 8 28.37 -24.07 -10.61
C MET A 8 29.10 -24.49 -9.34
N LEU A 9 28.47 -24.30 -8.17
CA LEU A 9 29.04 -24.76 -6.91
C LEU A 9 28.69 -26.23 -6.72
N VAL A 10 29.70 -27.09 -6.83
CA VAL A 10 29.56 -28.57 -6.81
C VAL A 10 28.92 -29.09 -5.52
N ASP A 11 29.12 -28.38 -4.40
CA ASP A 11 28.62 -28.79 -3.08
C ASP A 11 27.13 -28.46 -2.85
N VAL A 12 26.52 -27.60 -3.67
CA VAL A 12 25.15 -27.09 -3.46
C VAL A 12 24.27 -27.21 -4.70
N GLU A 13 24.81 -27.64 -5.84
CA GLU A 13 24.15 -27.62 -7.16
C GLU A 13 23.60 -26.23 -7.57
N GLU A 14 24.11 -25.16 -6.98
CA GLU A 14 23.64 -23.79 -7.20
C GLU A 14 24.57 -23.01 -8.14
N GLU A 15 23.97 -22.23 -9.06
CA GLU A 15 24.71 -21.34 -9.97
C GLU A 15 25.05 -20.02 -9.27
N GLN A 16 26.36 -19.75 -9.16
CA GLN A 16 26.91 -18.47 -8.72
C GLN A 16 27.15 -17.56 -9.93
N VAL A 17 26.60 -16.35 -9.88
CA VAL A 17 26.76 -15.33 -10.93
C VAL A 17 27.53 -14.13 -10.35
N SER A 18 28.71 -13.85 -10.90
CA SER A 18 29.53 -12.69 -10.54
C SER A 18 29.33 -11.56 -11.53
N LEU A 19 29.00 -10.37 -11.01
CA LEU A 19 28.59 -9.21 -11.79
C LEU A 19 29.43 -7.99 -11.42
N LEU A 20 29.73 -7.17 -12.42
CA LEU A 20 30.39 -5.88 -12.27
C LEU A 20 29.43 -4.77 -12.75
N PRO A 21 28.87 -3.96 -11.84
CA PRO A 21 28.13 -2.77 -12.23
C PRO A 21 29.11 -1.72 -12.77
N GLU A 22 28.93 -1.28 -14.01
CA GLU A 22 29.74 -0.23 -14.65
C GLU A 22 29.02 1.13 -14.60
N ASP A 23 27.69 1.10 -14.66
CA ASP A 23 26.84 2.30 -14.71
C ASP A 23 25.94 2.40 -13.46
N PRO A 24 25.51 3.60 -13.02
CA PRO A 24 24.58 3.77 -11.90
C PRO A 24 23.23 3.06 -12.09
N GLU A 25 22.82 2.79 -13.34
CA GLU A 25 21.63 2.00 -13.67
C GLU A 25 21.80 0.51 -13.36
N ASP A 26 23.02 -0.01 -13.43
CA ASP A 26 23.32 -1.38 -13.05
C ASP A 26 23.00 -1.64 -11.58
N MET A 27 23.08 -0.62 -10.73
CA MET A 27 22.71 -0.74 -9.32
C MET A 27 21.20 -0.98 -9.13
N TRP A 28 20.36 -0.44 -10.02
CA TRP A 28 18.93 -0.73 -10.03
C TRP A 28 18.66 -2.15 -10.55
N HIS A 29 19.41 -2.60 -11.57
CA HIS A 29 19.35 -4.00 -12.01
C HIS A 29 19.81 -4.97 -10.92
N ALA A 30 20.89 -4.66 -10.20
CA ALA A 30 21.35 -5.42 -9.05
C ALA A 30 20.30 -5.47 -7.96
N TYR A 31 19.64 -4.34 -7.68
CA TYR A 31 18.54 -4.27 -6.74
C TYR A 31 17.43 -5.25 -7.14
N ASN A 32 17.03 -5.31 -8.41
CA ASN A 32 15.99 -6.22 -8.93
C ASN A 32 16.39 -7.69 -9.00
N LEU A 33 17.69 -7.98 -9.05
CA LEU A 33 18.20 -9.35 -9.03
C LEU A 33 18.30 -9.91 -7.61
N ILE A 34 18.65 -9.07 -6.62
CA ILE A 34 18.86 -9.50 -5.24
C ILE A 34 17.54 -9.45 -4.46
N VAL A 35 17.13 -10.60 -3.93
CA VAL A 35 15.92 -10.75 -3.11
C VAL A 35 16.24 -11.34 -1.74
N ALA A 36 15.32 -11.19 -0.78
CA ALA A 36 15.45 -11.82 0.53
C ALA A 36 15.55 -13.35 0.38
N GLY A 37 16.51 -13.95 1.09
CA GLY A 37 16.87 -15.37 0.99
C GLY A 37 18.13 -15.64 0.17
N ASP A 38 18.50 -14.76 -0.77
CA ASP A 38 19.70 -14.92 -1.59
C ASP A 38 20.98 -14.86 -0.75
N LEU A 39 22.06 -15.45 -1.27
CA LEU A 39 23.40 -15.27 -0.74
C LEU A 39 24.15 -14.26 -1.62
N VAL A 40 24.65 -13.20 -1.01
CA VAL A 40 25.43 -12.16 -1.70
C VAL A 40 26.84 -12.12 -1.11
N ASN A 41 27.84 -12.28 -1.98
CA ASN A 41 29.24 -12.12 -1.66
C ASN A 41 29.75 -10.80 -2.25
N ALA A 42 30.28 -9.91 -1.41
CA ALA A 42 30.89 -8.68 -1.86
C ALA A 42 31.96 -8.18 -0.87
N HIS A 43 32.78 -7.26 -1.36
CA HIS A 43 33.79 -6.57 -0.57
C HIS A 43 33.16 -5.73 0.53
N ALA A 44 33.63 -5.91 1.77
CA ALA A 44 33.18 -5.17 2.94
C ALA A 44 34.34 -4.56 3.72
N ILE A 45 34.05 -3.50 4.49
CA ILE A 45 35.00 -2.90 5.43
C ILE A 45 34.46 -3.12 6.84
N ARG A 46 35.24 -3.78 7.70
CA ARG A 46 34.86 -4.06 9.08
C ARG A 46 35.82 -3.40 10.05
N LYS A 47 35.27 -2.73 11.07
CA LYS A 47 36.05 -2.30 12.24
C LYS A 47 36.19 -3.49 13.19
N VAL A 48 37.37 -4.09 13.23
CA VAL A 48 37.72 -5.18 14.16
C VAL A 48 38.33 -4.55 15.40
N VAL A 49 37.81 -4.90 16.58
CA VAL A 49 38.34 -4.43 17.86
C VAL A 49 39.09 -5.59 18.49
N THR A 50 40.41 -5.48 18.55
CA THR A 50 41.28 -6.47 19.18
C THR A 50 41.61 -5.99 20.58
N VAL A 51 41.27 -6.79 21.59
CA VAL A 51 41.61 -6.49 22.99
C VAL A 51 42.92 -7.19 23.31
N ASN A 52 43.97 -6.41 23.58
CA ASN A 52 45.27 -6.97 23.93
C ASN A 52 45.21 -7.60 25.34
N SER A 53 45.37 -8.93 25.41
CA SER A 53 45.22 -9.73 26.62
C SER A 53 46.21 -9.39 27.75
N GLY A 54 47.28 -8.64 27.46
CA GLY A 54 48.29 -8.23 28.44
C GLY A 54 48.12 -6.82 29.03
N THR A 55 47.43 -5.90 28.36
CA THR A 55 47.34 -4.48 28.78
C THR A 55 45.90 -3.97 28.92
N GLY A 56 44.90 -4.75 28.51
CA GLY A 56 43.47 -4.36 28.57
C GLY A 56 43.08 -3.24 27.60
N ALA A 57 44.02 -2.70 26.82
CA ALA A 57 43.75 -1.67 25.82
C ALA A 57 43.11 -2.29 24.57
N ALA A 58 41.98 -1.72 24.15
CA ALA A 58 41.29 -2.10 22.92
C ALA A 58 41.85 -1.27 21.75
N ALA A 59 42.42 -1.94 20.75
CA ALA A 59 42.82 -1.34 19.49
C ALA A 59 41.75 -1.64 18.43
N ALA A 60 41.35 -0.63 17.66
CA ALA A 60 40.38 -0.81 16.60
C ALA A 60 40.99 -0.54 15.22
N GLU A 61 40.96 -1.55 14.36
CA GLU A 61 41.50 -1.50 13.00
C GLU A 61 40.39 -1.69 11.97
N ARG A 62 40.50 -1.04 10.82
CA ARG A 62 39.57 -1.22 9.69
C ARG A 62 40.16 -2.25 8.74
N VAL A 63 39.54 -3.43 8.68
CA VAL A 63 39.96 -4.54 7.85
C VAL A 63 39.05 -4.65 6.62
N HIS A 64 39.67 -4.83 5.47
CA HIS A 64 39.01 -5.10 4.19
C HIS A 64 38.84 -6.61 4.04
N THR A 65 37.61 -7.09 3.82
CA THR A 65 37.34 -8.52 3.72
C THR A 65 36.10 -8.78 2.86
N ASP A 66 36.09 -9.90 2.14
CA ASP A 66 34.92 -10.34 1.37
C ASP A 66 33.97 -11.11 2.29
N LEU A 67 32.71 -10.67 2.36
CA LEU A 67 31.71 -11.29 3.20
C LEU A 67 30.57 -11.86 2.36
N THR A 68 30.18 -13.08 2.68
CA THR A 68 28.97 -13.71 2.17
C THR A 68 27.86 -13.57 3.20
N ILE A 69 26.80 -12.85 2.86
CA ILE A 69 25.63 -12.67 3.71
C ILE A 69 24.40 -13.35 3.09
N ARG A 70 23.53 -13.89 3.95
CA ARG A 70 22.17 -14.24 3.60
C ARG A 70 21.30 -12.98 3.71
N VAL A 71 20.74 -12.56 2.59
CA VAL A 71 19.98 -11.32 2.47
C VAL A 71 18.70 -11.41 3.28
N LYS A 72 18.53 -10.46 4.21
CA LYS A 72 17.27 -10.25 4.94
C LYS A 72 16.46 -9.13 4.30
N SER A 73 17.12 -8.04 3.93
CA SER A 73 16.47 -6.89 3.29
C SER A 73 17.44 -6.15 2.38
N THR A 74 16.89 -5.42 1.42
CA THR A 74 17.63 -4.58 0.47
C THR A 74 17.06 -3.18 0.48
N PHE A 75 17.93 -2.17 0.48
CA PHE A 75 17.55 -0.77 0.37
C PHE A 75 18.32 -0.13 -0.78
N PHE A 76 17.59 0.42 -1.75
CA PHE A 76 18.18 1.13 -2.89
C PHE A 76 17.87 2.62 -2.81
N ASP A 77 18.89 3.45 -2.88
CA ASP A 77 18.74 4.90 -3.02
C ASP A 77 18.83 5.29 -4.51
N PRO A 78 17.75 5.78 -5.13
CA PRO A 78 17.75 6.09 -6.55
C PRO A 78 18.58 7.32 -6.91
N VAL A 79 18.78 8.26 -5.97
CA VAL A 79 19.50 9.53 -6.18
C VAL A 79 21.00 9.27 -6.18
N VAL A 80 21.48 8.53 -5.19
CA VAL A 80 22.90 8.18 -5.05
C VAL A 80 23.25 6.96 -5.90
N SER A 81 22.23 6.21 -6.37
CA SER A 81 22.39 4.92 -7.06
C SER A 81 23.24 3.96 -6.24
N SER A 82 22.99 3.92 -4.92
CA SER A 82 23.67 3.02 -3.98
C SER A 82 22.71 1.93 -3.52
N LEU A 83 23.22 0.71 -3.39
CA LEU A 83 22.44 -0.44 -2.96
C LEU A 83 23.03 -0.99 -1.67
N ARG A 84 22.23 -0.96 -0.61
CA ARG A 84 22.55 -1.58 0.68
C ARG A 84 21.86 -2.91 0.78
N VAL A 85 22.62 -3.94 1.09
CA VAL A 85 22.12 -5.31 1.27
C VAL A 85 22.39 -5.70 2.71
N SER A 86 21.33 -5.78 3.52
CA SER A 86 21.41 -6.14 4.93
C SER A 86 21.07 -7.61 5.11
N GLY A 87 21.85 -8.29 5.95
CA GLY A 87 21.73 -9.73 6.10
C GLY A 87 22.50 -10.29 7.28
N VAL A 88 22.55 -11.60 7.32
CA VAL A 88 23.27 -12.39 8.32
C VAL A 88 24.47 -13.05 7.65
N VAL A 89 25.65 -12.96 8.27
CA VAL A 89 26.87 -13.58 7.74
C VAL A 89 26.70 -15.10 7.69
N PHE A 90 26.79 -15.65 6.47
CA PHE A 90 26.50 -17.04 6.17
C PHE A 90 27.74 -17.94 6.30
N ALA A 91 28.89 -17.48 5.80
CA ALA A 91 30.18 -18.16 5.94
C ALA A 91 31.03 -17.48 7.02
N GLU A 92 31.62 -18.27 7.91
CA GLU A 92 32.58 -17.77 8.90
C GLU A 92 33.83 -17.24 8.19
N ASN A 93 34.34 -16.11 8.67
CA ASN A 93 35.54 -15.47 8.15
C ASN A 93 36.44 -15.11 9.35
N ASP A 94 37.75 -15.02 9.14
CA ASP A 94 38.78 -14.78 10.15
C ASP A 94 38.48 -13.57 11.07
N HIS A 95 37.67 -12.62 10.59
CA HIS A 95 37.32 -11.40 11.29
C HIS A 95 35.85 -11.28 11.69
N VAL A 96 34.97 -12.20 11.25
CA VAL A 96 33.53 -12.09 11.48
C VAL A 96 32.91 -13.46 11.72
N SER A 97 32.35 -13.66 12.92
CA SER A 97 31.66 -14.87 13.30
C SER A 97 30.38 -15.07 12.47
N ARG A 98 30.09 -16.34 12.15
CA ARG A 98 28.84 -16.76 11.50
C ARG A 98 27.64 -16.31 12.33
N GLY A 99 26.57 -15.84 11.69
CA GLY A 99 25.36 -15.38 12.38
C GLY A 99 25.36 -13.90 12.77
N SER A 100 26.48 -13.18 12.61
CA SER A 100 26.51 -11.72 12.86
C SER A 100 25.72 -10.95 11.79
N HIS A 101 25.05 -9.87 12.19
CA HIS A 101 24.39 -8.98 11.24
C HIS A 101 25.40 -8.05 10.56
N HIS A 102 25.29 -7.94 9.23
CA HIS A 102 26.11 -7.04 8.43
C HIS A 102 25.29 -6.42 7.30
N THR A 103 25.72 -5.25 6.85
CA THR A 103 25.15 -4.55 5.69
C THR A 103 26.27 -4.35 4.68
N LEU A 104 26.13 -4.93 3.49
CA LEU A 104 27.02 -4.71 2.36
C LEU A 104 26.56 -3.45 1.61
N ASP A 105 27.47 -2.49 1.44
CA ASP A 105 27.28 -1.36 0.53
C ASP A 105 27.87 -1.73 -0.84
N LEU A 106 27.00 -2.02 -1.81
CA LEU A 106 27.42 -2.32 -3.18
C LEU A 106 27.71 -1.00 -3.93
N GLU A 107 28.85 -0.97 -4.62
CA GLU A 107 29.37 0.21 -5.31
C GLU A 107 29.54 -0.06 -6.82
N VAL A 108 29.42 0.99 -7.63
CA VAL A 108 29.77 0.95 -9.06
C VAL A 108 31.27 0.67 -9.21
N ASN A 109 31.64 -0.12 -10.22
CA ASN A 109 32.98 -0.63 -10.50
C ASN A 109 33.54 -1.62 -9.47
N ARG A 110 32.72 -2.15 -8.56
CA ARG A 110 33.10 -3.26 -7.68
C ARG A 110 32.28 -4.50 -7.98
N SER A 111 32.95 -5.62 -8.18
CA SER A 111 32.27 -6.88 -8.43
C SER A 111 31.60 -7.42 -7.17
N PHE A 112 30.45 -8.04 -7.35
CA PHE A 112 29.78 -8.84 -6.33
C PHE A 112 29.27 -10.14 -6.96
N ALA A 113 29.01 -11.14 -6.14
CA ALA A 113 28.47 -12.42 -6.59
C ALA A 113 27.14 -12.72 -5.91
N ILE A 114 26.19 -13.23 -6.68
CA ILE A 114 24.87 -13.68 -6.21
C ILE A 114 24.82 -15.20 -6.34
N VAL A 115 24.32 -15.86 -5.30
CA VAL A 115 23.89 -17.25 -5.33
C VAL A 115 22.43 -17.29 -4.89
N LYS A 116 21.60 -18.02 -5.63
CA LYS A 116 20.16 -18.16 -5.37
C LYS A 116 19.87 -19.58 -4.88
N PRO A 117 19.52 -19.77 -3.60
CA PRO A 117 19.24 -21.10 -3.06
C PRO A 117 18.08 -21.83 -3.75
N ASP A 118 17.05 -21.09 -4.16
CA ASP A 118 15.91 -21.63 -4.91
C ASP A 118 16.17 -21.75 -6.42
N GLY A 119 17.41 -21.51 -6.88
CA GLY A 119 17.82 -21.54 -8.27
C GLY A 119 17.48 -20.29 -9.08
N TRP A 120 18.04 -20.22 -10.30
CA TRP A 120 17.79 -19.13 -11.25
C TRP A 120 16.57 -19.45 -12.13
N ASN A 121 15.41 -18.93 -11.74
CA ASN A 121 14.18 -19.05 -12.52
C ASN A 121 14.22 -18.22 -13.83
N SER A 122 13.22 -18.43 -14.70
CA SER A 122 13.13 -17.77 -16.01
C SER A 122 13.07 -16.25 -15.92
N VAL A 123 12.40 -15.70 -14.90
CA VAL A 123 12.26 -14.27 -14.65
C VAL A 123 13.62 -13.68 -14.31
N PHE A 124 14.35 -14.26 -13.35
CA PHE A 124 15.70 -13.80 -12.99
C PHE A 124 16.70 -13.96 -14.14
N LYS A 125 16.59 -15.02 -14.94
CA LYS A 125 17.40 -15.19 -16.16
C LYS A 125 17.11 -14.09 -17.19
N THR A 126 15.84 -13.72 -17.36
CA THR A 126 15.43 -12.62 -18.25
C THR A 126 15.93 -11.27 -17.72
N THR A 127 15.75 -10.99 -16.42
CA THR A 127 16.24 -9.78 -15.77
C THR A 127 17.76 -9.68 -15.84
N LEU A 128 18.47 -10.80 -15.68
CA LEU A 128 19.93 -10.86 -15.84
C LEU A 128 20.33 -10.57 -17.28
N ALA A 129 19.67 -11.17 -18.28
CA ALA A 129 19.94 -10.90 -19.68
C ALA A 129 19.71 -9.42 -20.04
N GLN A 130 18.66 -8.79 -19.50
CA GLN A 130 18.41 -7.36 -19.64
C GLN A 130 19.51 -6.53 -18.99
N ALA A 131 19.94 -6.87 -17.77
CA ALA A 131 21.03 -6.18 -17.07
C ALA A 131 22.38 -6.28 -17.81
N LEU A 132 22.60 -7.38 -18.53
CA LEU A 132 23.80 -7.63 -19.34
C LEU A 132 23.74 -7.03 -20.75
N SER A 133 22.60 -6.51 -21.17
CA SER A 133 22.47 -5.89 -22.49
C SER A 133 23.14 -4.51 -22.52
N ASP A 134 23.90 -4.23 -23.59
CA ASP A 134 24.60 -2.95 -23.76
C ASP A 134 23.61 -1.83 -24.12
N ASP A 135 23.02 -1.20 -23.10
CA ASP A 135 21.98 -0.16 -23.26
C ASP A 135 22.54 1.28 -23.35
N ARG A 136 23.79 1.44 -23.78
CA ARG A 136 24.44 2.77 -23.84
C ARG A 136 23.82 3.72 -24.89
N ASN A 137 22.90 3.24 -25.73
CA ASN A 137 22.35 3.96 -26.89
C ASN A 137 20.87 4.39 -26.76
N GLY A 138 20.18 4.08 -25.65
CA GLY A 138 18.72 4.28 -25.52
C GLY A 138 18.27 5.52 -24.73
N ALA A 139 19.12 6.14 -23.91
CA ALA A 139 18.68 7.16 -22.95
C ALA A 139 18.37 8.52 -23.62
N LEU A 140 17.20 9.09 -23.31
CA LEU A 140 16.70 10.37 -23.80
C LEU A 140 16.95 11.48 -22.75
N ALA A 141 17.53 12.60 -23.17
CA ALA A 141 17.64 13.78 -22.31
C ALA A 141 16.32 14.58 -22.34
N ALA A 142 15.80 14.99 -21.19
CA ALA A 142 14.60 15.82 -21.09
C ALA A 142 14.81 17.04 -20.19
N VAL A 143 14.27 18.18 -20.59
CA VAL A 143 14.27 19.41 -19.78
C VAL A 143 12.84 19.94 -19.72
N VAL A 144 12.26 19.91 -18.52
CA VAL A 144 10.93 20.47 -18.23
C VAL A 144 11.13 21.83 -17.59
N MET A 145 10.55 22.89 -18.15
CA MET A 145 10.83 24.27 -17.74
C MET A 145 9.59 25.15 -17.67
N GLN A 146 9.63 26.14 -16.79
CA GLN A 146 8.69 27.25 -16.66
C GLN A 146 9.48 28.51 -16.26
N ASP A 147 8.80 29.66 -16.14
CA ASP A 147 9.47 30.92 -15.77
C ASP A 147 10.27 30.77 -14.46
N GLY A 148 11.60 30.81 -14.57
CA GLY A 148 12.52 30.72 -13.44
C GLY A 148 12.77 29.32 -12.86
N LEU A 149 12.24 28.25 -13.46
CA LEU A 149 12.47 26.88 -13.02
C LEU A 149 12.72 25.94 -14.21
N ALA A 150 13.79 25.14 -14.14
CA ALA A 150 14.04 24.05 -15.09
C ALA A 150 14.48 22.78 -14.35
N ASN A 151 13.88 21.64 -14.72
CA ASN A 151 14.25 20.33 -14.24
C ASN A 151 14.90 19.55 -15.39
N ILE A 152 16.16 19.18 -15.22
CA ILE A 152 16.94 18.38 -16.17
C ILE A 152 16.84 16.92 -15.75
N CYS A 153 16.29 16.11 -16.65
CA CYS A 153 16.03 14.69 -16.45
C CYS A 153 16.74 13.86 -17.51
N LEU A 154 17.11 12.64 -17.13
CA LEU A 154 17.56 11.59 -18.02
C LEU A 154 16.53 10.47 -17.98
N ILE A 155 15.90 10.20 -19.11
CA ILE A 155 14.96 9.10 -19.28
C ILE A 155 15.75 7.93 -19.85
N THR A 156 16.03 6.93 -19.03
CA THR A 156 16.67 5.68 -19.48
C THR A 156 15.60 4.69 -19.96
N GLN A 157 15.98 3.46 -20.33
CA GLN A 157 14.99 2.45 -20.69
C GLN A 157 14.07 2.05 -19.52
N PHE A 158 14.56 2.16 -18.28
CA PHE A 158 13.88 1.63 -17.10
C PHE A 158 13.43 2.69 -16.10
N ARG A 159 14.04 3.90 -16.09
CA ARG A 159 13.68 4.97 -15.15
C ARG A 159 13.85 6.38 -15.70
N THR A 160 13.11 7.32 -15.10
CA THR A 160 13.39 8.75 -15.24
C THR A 160 14.20 9.23 -14.04
N VAL A 161 15.41 9.71 -14.28
CA VAL A 161 16.31 10.25 -13.24
C VAL A 161 16.37 11.75 -13.35
N ILE A 162 16.01 12.47 -12.29
CA ILE A 162 16.26 13.91 -12.20
C ILE A 162 17.75 14.09 -11.91
N LYS A 163 18.47 14.77 -12.81
CA LYS A 163 19.89 15.04 -12.65
C LYS A 163 20.13 16.34 -11.90
N THR A 164 19.46 17.40 -12.32
CA THR A 164 19.68 18.75 -11.78
C THR A 164 18.40 19.57 -11.83
N ARG A 165 18.13 20.32 -10.75
CA ARG A 165 17.09 21.35 -10.71
C ARG A 165 17.73 22.73 -10.72
N VAL A 166 17.26 23.59 -11.61
CA VAL A 166 17.75 24.95 -11.80
C VAL A 166 16.65 25.94 -11.46
N GLU A 167 16.92 26.81 -10.50
CA GLU A 167 16.02 27.89 -10.09
C GLU A 167 16.68 29.25 -10.33
N SER A 168 15.92 30.21 -10.83
CA SER A 168 16.32 31.60 -11.06
C SER A 168 15.13 32.53 -10.84
N VAL A 169 15.37 33.68 -10.22
CA VAL A 169 14.33 34.70 -10.08
C VAL A 169 14.20 35.45 -11.40
N VAL A 170 13.03 35.38 -12.04
CA VAL A 170 12.71 36.13 -13.26
C VAL A 170 11.76 37.28 -12.88
N PRO A 171 12.11 38.55 -13.17
CA PRO A 171 11.24 39.71 -12.93
C PRO A 171 9.87 39.57 -13.61
N LYS A 172 8.80 40.07 -12.99
CA LYS A 172 7.42 39.90 -13.50
C LYS A 172 7.08 41.05 -14.46
N LYS A 173 6.03 40.88 -15.29
CA LYS A 173 5.55 41.84 -16.31
C LYS A 173 5.26 43.29 -15.83
N ARG A 174 5.39 43.60 -14.54
CA ARG A 174 5.30 44.98 -14.00
C ARG A 174 6.64 45.72 -14.02
N ASP A 175 7.74 45.00 -14.21
CA ASP A 175 9.10 45.53 -14.32
C ASP A 175 9.42 45.92 -15.78
N THR A 176 10.51 46.67 -16.03
CA THR A 176 10.83 47.10 -17.40
C THR A 176 11.12 45.90 -18.30
N ALA A 177 10.67 45.96 -19.57
CA ALA A 177 10.84 44.85 -20.53
C ALA A 177 12.32 44.42 -20.70
N SER A 178 13.25 45.36 -20.55
CA SER A 178 14.71 45.11 -20.59
C SER A 178 15.19 44.25 -19.42
N ASP A 179 14.64 44.44 -18.21
CA ASP A 179 15.03 43.67 -17.02
C ASP A 179 14.50 42.24 -17.09
N GLN A 180 13.30 42.06 -17.66
CA GLN A 180 12.72 40.74 -17.90
C GLN A 180 13.56 39.93 -18.91
N ASP A 181 13.93 40.54 -20.03
CA ASP A 181 14.78 39.92 -21.05
C ASP A 181 16.17 39.56 -20.50
N ALA A 182 16.77 40.43 -19.68
CA ALA A 182 18.04 40.16 -19.03
C ALA A 182 17.92 39.00 -18.01
N GLY A 183 16.82 38.95 -17.25
CA GLY A 183 16.51 37.86 -16.32
C GLY A 183 16.36 36.51 -17.02
N MET A 184 15.62 36.46 -18.12
CA MET A 184 15.44 35.24 -18.92
C MET A 184 16.73 34.77 -19.58
N ARG A 185 17.56 35.69 -20.09
CA ARG A 185 18.89 35.34 -20.64
C ARG A 185 19.80 34.70 -19.58
N ARG A 186 19.79 35.21 -18.34
CA ARG A 186 20.55 34.61 -17.22
C ARG A 186 20.02 33.22 -16.87
N PHE A 187 18.70 33.05 -16.85
CA PHE A 187 18.07 31.75 -16.61
C PHE A 187 18.45 30.72 -17.69
N TYR A 188 18.41 31.09 -18.98
CA TYR A 188 18.83 30.21 -20.07
C TYR A 188 20.32 29.85 -20.01
N ASP A 189 21.20 30.80 -19.71
CA ASP A 189 22.63 30.50 -19.55
C ASP A 189 22.90 29.51 -18.40
N LYS A 190 22.28 29.75 -17.23
CA LYS A 190 22.38 28.84 -16.08
C LYS A 190 21.84 27.45 -16.40
N THR A 191 20.73 27.37 -17.13
CA THR A 191 20.12 26.10 -17.53
C THR A 191 20.99 25.33 -18.52
N LEU A 192 21.55 26.01 -19.53
CA LEU A 192 22.45 25.39 -20.52
C LEU A 192 23.74 24.87 -19.87
N GLN A 193 24.37 25.65 -19.00
CA GLN A 193 25.57 25.22 -18.28
C GLN A 193 25.29 24.01 -17.38
N SER A 194 24.13 23.99 -16.72
CA SER A 194 23.71 22.87 -15.89
C SER A 194 23.43 21.61 -16.72
N LEU A 195 22.85 21.78 -17.92
CA LEU A 195 22.55 20.69 -18.85
C LEU A 195 23.84 20.02 -19.36
N LEU A 196 24.82 20.80 -19.79
CA LEU A 196 26.10 20.28 -20.29
C LEU A 196 26.98 19.66 -19.20
N ARG A 197 26.85 20.08 -17.95
CA ARG A 197 27.52 19.45 -16.81
C ARG A 197 26.85 18.14 -16.40
N ALA A 198 25.54 18.07 -16.52
CA ALA A 198 24.75 16.93 -16.07
C ALA A 198 24.76 15.77 -17.08
N LEU A 199 24.86 16.08 -18.38
CA LEU A 199 24.69 15.11 -19.45
C LEU A 199 25.75 15.28 -20.53
N ASP A 200 26.27 14.15 -21.02
CA ASP A 200 27.14 14.12 -22.18
C ASP A 200 26.32 14.04 -23.48
N PHE A 201 26.65 14.92 -24.43
CA PHE A 201 26.04 15.02 -25.76
C PHE A 201 27.05 14.73 -26.88
N SER A 202 28.23 14.19 -26.54
CA SER A 202 29.24 13.74 -27.49
C SER A 202 28.71 12.65 -28.44
N ASN A 203 27.98 11.69 -27.87
CA ASN A 203 27.14 10.73 -28.59
C ASN A 203 25.79 11.41 -28.85
N THR A 204 25.32 11.44 -30.10
CA THR A 204 24.12 12.17 -30.56
C THR A 204 22.84 11.73 -29.83
N ARG A 205 22.66 12.24 -28.60
CA ARG A 205 21.54 11.93 -27.73
C ARG A 205 20.36 12.83 -28.07
N PRO A 206 19.15 12.30 -28.27
CA PRO A 206 18.00 13.14 -28.52
C PRO A 206 17.68 13.99 -27.26
N LEU A 207 17.24 15.23 -27.49
CA LEU A 207 16.86 16.18 -26.44
C LEU A 207 15.37 16.49 -26.54
N LEU A 208 14.69 16.43 -25.41
CA LEU A 208 13.28 16.77 -25.24
C LEU A 208 13.18 18.04 -24.40
N LEU A 209 12.47 19.05 -24.91
CA LEU A 209 12.24 20.32 -24.23
C LEU A 209 10.74 20.51 -24.03
N ALA A 210 10.31 20.69 -22.78
CA ALA A 210 8.90 20.79 -22.43
C ALA A 210 8.62 22.03 -21.58
N SER A 211 7.58 22.81 -21.93
CA SER A 211 7.19 23.98 -21.15
C SER A 211 5.73 24.40 -21.36
N PRO A 212 5.13 25.14 -20.41
CA PRO A 212 3.94 25.93 -20.70
C PRO A 212 4.33 27.14 -21.57
N GLY A 213 3.54 27.41 -22.61
CA GLY A 213 3.80 28.52 -23.54
C GLY A 213 5.03 28.32 -24.44
N PHE A 214 5.83 29.38 -24.62
CA PHE A 214 6.90 29.46 -25.63
C PHE A 214 8.32 29.26 -25.09
N ILE A 215 8.49 29.07 -23.77
CA ILE A 215 9.79 29.06 -23.09
C ILE A 215 10.74 28.00 -23.66
N ALA A 216 10.25 26.78 -23.90
CA ALA A 216 11.05 25.69 -24.49
C ALA A 216 11.47 25.97 -25.94
N ALA A 217 10.63 26.67 -26.72
CA ALA A 217 10.97 27.08 -28.09
C ALA A 217 12.05 28.17 -28.07
N ASP A 218 11.89 29.17 -27.22
CA ASP A 218 12.86 30.25 -27.02
C ASP A 218 14.21 29.70 -26.53
N PHE A 219 14.19 28.73 -25.61
CA PHE A 219 15.40 28.07 -25.14
C PHE A 219 16.09 27.28 -26.25
N LYS A 220 15.34 26.57 -27.10
CA LYS A 220 15.88 25.88 -28.29
C LYS A 220 16.58 26.87 -29.23
N GLU A 221 15.98 28.02 -29.49
CA GLU A 221 16.58 29.06 -30.31
C GLU A 221 17.83 29.67 -29.64
N TYR A 222 17.79 29.86 -28.32
CA TYR A 222 18.93 30.32 -27.54
C TYR A 222 20.13 29.36 -27.66
N ILE A 223 19.90 28.04 -27.55
CA ILE A 223 20.93 27.01 -27.77
C ILE A 223 21.48 27.11 -29.20
N ALA A 224 20.61 27.21 -30.20
CA ALA A 224 21.04 27.34 -31.60
C ALA A 224 21.89 28.59 -31.85
N ARG A 225 21.54 29.72 -31.22
CA ARG A 225 22.32 30.96 -31.30
C ARG A 225 23.68 30.80 -30.63
N GLN A 226 23.75 30.24 -29.41
CA GLN A 226 25.02 29.96 -28.73
C GLN A 226 25.93 29.03 -29.53
N GLY A 227 25.36 28.01 -30.19
CA GLY A 227 26.10 27.12 -31.08
C GLY A 227 26.71 27.85 -32.29
N ARG A 228 25.98 28.80 -32.89
CA ARG A 228 26.50 29.65 -33.98
C ARG A 228 27.58 30.62 -33.50
N ASP A 229 27.30 31.34 -32.42
CA ASP A 229 28.19 32.38 -31.89
C ASP A 229 29.54 31.80 -31.41
N LYS A 230 29.51 30.61 -30.79
CA LYS A 230 30.71 29.91 -30.29
C LYS A 230 31.31 28.92 -31.30
N SER A 231 30.72 28.78 -32.49
CA SER A 231 31.10 27.75 -33.48
C SER A 231 31.14 26.32 -32.92
N ASP A 232 30.27 26.02 -31.94
CA ASP A 232 30.20 24.72 -31.29
C ASP A 232 29.27 23.76 -32.09
N LYS A 233 29.89 22.73 -32.68
CA LYS A 233 29.20 21.72 -33.48
C LYS A 233 28.25 20.86 -32.64
N VAL A 234 28.56 20.63 -31.36
CA VAL A 234 27.73 19.82 -30.46
C VAL A 234 26.44 20.55 -30.13
N LEU A 235 26.52 21.83 -29.77
CA LEU A 235 25.33 22.66 -29.51
C LEU A 235 24.44 22.82 -30.73
N THR A 236 25.05 22.98 -31.91
CA THR A 236 24.32 23.08 -33.18
C THR A 236 23.57 21.77 -33.49
N ALA A 237 24.22 20.62 -33.29
CA ALA A 237 23.60 19.31 -33.47
C ALA A 237 22.48 19.08 -32.43
N MET A 238 22.72 19.42 -31.17
CA MET A 238 21.77 19.32 -30.07
C MET A 238 20.50 20.13 -30.33
N ALA A 239 20.63 21.40 -30.75
CA ALA A 239 19.49 22.23 -31.11
C ALA A 239 18.69 21.66 -32.29
N LYS A 240 19.36 21.07 -33.28
CA LYS A 240 18.69 20.44 -34.43
C LYS A 240 17.90 19.18 -34.03
N GLN A 241 18.43 18.40 -33.09
CA GLN A 241 17.80 17.17 -32.61
C GLN A 241 16.73 17.41 -31.53
N ALA A 242 16.71 18.59 -30.92
CA ALA A 242 15.78 18.96 -29.87
C ALA A 242 14.31 18.97 -30.35
N THR A 243 13.45 18.20 -29.69
CA THR A 243 11.99 18.27 -29.85
C THR A 243 11.40 19.18 -28.80
N VAL A 244 10.55 20.12 -29.22
CA VAL A 244 9.82 21.03 -28.31
C VAL A 244 8.39 20.53 -28.17
N ILE A 245 7.91 20.42 -26.93
CA ILE A 245 6.59 19.89 -26.59
C ILE A 245 5.91 20.79 -25.58
N HIS A 246 4.59 20.90 -25.70
CA HIS A 246 3.78 21.61 -24.73
C HIS A 246 3.66 20.80 -23.43
N ALA A 247 3.79 21.48 -22.29
CA ALA A 247 3.52 20.91 -20.98
C ALA A 247 2.70 21.89 -20.16
N ASN A 248 1.80 21.40 -19.31
CA ASN A 248 1.00 22.27 -18.45
C ASN A 248 1.81 22.95 -17.34
N SER A 249 2.99 22.42 -16.97
CA SER A 249 3.86 23.00 -15.95
C SER A 249 5.35 22.70 -16.20
N GLY A 250 6.23 23.43 -15.49
CA GLY A 250 7.67 23.19 -15.47
C GLY A 250 8.13 22.12 -14.47
N HIS A 251 7.21 21.43 -13.80
CA HIS A 251 7.50 20.44 -12.76
C HIS A 251 7.60 19.01 -13.32
N VAL A 252 8.25 18.12 -12.57
CA VAL A 252 8.54 16.73 -13.00
C VAL A 252 7.29 15.92 -13.32
N HIS A 253 6.17 16.17 -12.63
CA HIS A 253 4.91 15.49 -12.91
C HIS A 253 4.36 15.76 -14.33
N SER A 254 4.76 16.88 -14.96
CA SER A 254 4.39 17.16 -16.36
C SER A 254 5.14 16.29 -17.36
N LEU A 255 6.23 15.62 -16.96
CA LEU A 255 6.94 14.71 -17.85
C LEU A 255 6.06 13.53 -18.30
N ASN A 256 5.18 13.04 -17.41
CA ASN A 256 4.23 11.97 -17.74
C ASN A 256 3.26 12.36 -18.87
N GLU A 257 2.84 13.62 -18.93
CA GLU A 257 2.02 14.15 -20.03
C GLU A 257 2.83 14.23 -21.34
N VAL A 258 4.05 14.76 -21.23
CA VAL A 258 4.95 14.94 -22.38
C VAL A 258 5.31 13.60 -23.01
N LEU A 259 5.57 12.58 -22.20
CA LEU A 259 5.94 11.23 -22.65
C LEU A 259 4.85 10.55 -23.48
N LYS A 260 3.58 10.89 -23.26
CA LYS A 260 2.44 10.39 -24.05
C LYS A 260 2.27 11.09 -25.39
N SER A 261 2.95 12.21 -25.61
CA SER A 261 2.80 12.96 -26.86
C SER A 261 3.26 12.10 -28.05
N PRO A 262 2.50 12.01 -29.16
CA PRO A 262 2.84 11.16 -30.31
C PRO A 262 4.23 11.43 -30.89
N GLN A 263 4.69 12.68 -30.78
CA GLN A 263 6.01 13.12 -31.23
C GLN A 263 7.16 12.53 -30.39
N VAL A 264 6.93 12.26 -29.09
CA VAL A 264 7.88 11.60 -28.20
C VAL A 264 7.86 10.11 -28.42
N LEU A 265 6.66 9.51 -28.45
CA LEU A 265 6.49 8.08 -28.68
C LEU A 265 7.11 7.63 -30.00
N ALA A 266 7.03 8.44 -31.06
CA ALA A 266 7.70 8.15 -32.33
C ALA A 266 9.24 8.09 -32.19
N LYS A 267 9.83 8.94 -31.35
CA LYS A 267 11.27 8.95 -31.06
C LYS A 267 11.69 7.87 -30.06
N MET A 268 10.78 7.48 -29.17
CA MET A 268 10.99 6.47 -28.12
C MET A 268 10.45 5.09 -28.47
N ARG A 269 9.99 4.85 -29.71
CA ARG A 269 9.30 3.62 -30.15
C ARG A 269 10.06 2.33 -29.82
N ASN A 270 11.39 2.41 -29.77
CA ASN A 270 12.25 1.25 -29.51
C ASN A 270 12.60 1.09 -28.02
N MET A 271 12.24 2.04 -27.15
CA MET A 271 12.45 1.94 -25.70
C MET A 271 11.36 1.07 -25.07
N ASN A 272 11.75 0.24 -24.09
CA ASN A 272 10.81 -0.62 -23.36
C ASN A 272 9.65 0.18 -22.77
N TYR A 273 9.96 1.34 -22.18
CA TYR A 273 8.96 2.24 -21.61
C TYR A 273 7.83 2.62 -22.59
N ALA A 274 8.14 2.97 -23.84
CA ALA A 274 7.10 3.39 -24.79
C ALA A 274 6.14 2.23 -25.12
N LYS A 275 6.66 1.00 -25.19
CA LYS A 275 5.85 -0.20 -25.39
C LYS A 275 4.97 -0.49 -24.17
N GLU A 276 5.54 -0.40 -22.97
CA GLU A 276 4.79 -0.58 -21.72
C GLU A 276 3.63 0.42 -21.59
N ALA A 277 3.87 1.69 -21.89
CA ALA A 277 2.82 2.71 -21.90
C ALA A 277 1.74 2.41 -22.94
N GLN A 278 2.14 1.98 -24.15
CA GLN A 278 1.20 1.61 -25.20
C GLN A 278 0.31 0.42 -24.81
N TYR A 279 0.86 -0.61 -24.17
CA TYR A 279 0.07 -1.74 -23.70
C TYR A 279 -0.91 -1.33 -22.59
N MET A 280 -0.48 -0.45 -21.67
CA MET A 280 -1.38 0.08 -20.63
C MET A 280 -2.52 0.91 -21.22
N ASP A 281 -2.24 1.78 -22.19
CA ASP A 281 -3.28 2.58 -22.85
C ASP A 281 -4.24 1.67 -23.64
N SER A 282 -3.71 0.67 -24.36
CA SER A 282 -4.50 -0.33 -25.08
C SER A 282 -5.39 -1.14 -24.12
N PHE A 283 -4.86 -1.53 -22.96
CA PHE A 283 -5.60 -2.21 -21.92
C PHE A 283 -6.78 -1.37 -21.39
N PHE A 284 -6.53 -0.08 -21.08
CA PHE A 284 -7.61 0.82 -20.65
C PHE A 284 -8.65 1.09 -21.72
N ASP A 285 -8.26 1.15 -22.99
CA ASP A 285 -9.20 1.31 -24.08
C ASP A 285 -10.09 0.06 -24.25
N LEU A 286 -9.52 -1.14 -24.10
CA LEU A 286 -10.30 -2.38 -24.07
C LEU A 286 -11.25 -2.45 -22.87
N LEU A 287 -10.82 -2.01 -21.68
CA LEU A 287 -11.70 -1.90 -20.51
C LEU A 287 -12.87 -0.92 -20.72
N LYS A 288 -12.67 0.16 -21.48
CA LYS A 288 -13.77 1.09 -21.83
C LYS A 288 -14.72 0.51 -22.87
N LEU A 289 -14.22 -0.34 -23.77
CA LEU A 289 -15.04 -1.04 -24.74
C LEU A 289 -15.90 -2.12 -24.08
N ASP A 290 -15.45 -2.68 -22.95
CA ASP A 290 -16.14 -3.71 -22.17
C ASP A 290 -16.50 -4.94 -23.02
N ASP A 291 -15.52 -5.40 -23.80
CA ASP A 291 -15.70 -6.50 -24.76
C ASP A 291 -15.17 -7.85 -24.25
N GLY A 292 -14.82 -7.94 -22.96
CA GLY A 292 -14.27 -9.15 -22.33
C GLY A 292 -12.82 -9.48 -22.70
N ARG A 293 -12.08 -8.60 -23.38
CA ARG A 293 -10.66 -8.85 -23.75
C ARG A 293 -9.64 -8.26 -22.78
N ALA A 294 -10.06 -7.55 -21.75
CA ALA A 294 -9.16 -6.94 -20.77
C ALA A 294 -9.61 -7.28 -19.36
N TRP A 295 -8.72 -7.97 -18.63
CA TRP A 295 -8.98 -8.44 -17.27
C TRP A 295 -7.85 -8.03 -16.34
N TYR A 296 -8.16 -7.76 -15.07
CA TYR A 296 -7.18 -7.42 -14.04
C TYR A 296 -7.46 -8.17 -12.75
N GLY A 297 -6.43 -8.24 -11.89
CA GLY A 297 -6.48 -8.99 -10.65
C GLY A 297 -6.11 -10.47 -10.82
N THR A 298 -5.57 -11.05 -9.75
CA THR A 298 -4.90 -12.36 -9.80
C THR A 298 -5.83 -13.50 -10.24
N LYS A 299 -7.07 -13.56 -9.73
CA LYS A 299 -8.01 -14.67 -10.04
C LYS A 299 -8.40 -14.70 -11.52
N ALA A 300 -8.88 -13.58 -12.06
CA ALA A 300 -9.32 -13.49 -13.44
C ALA A 300 -8.16 -13.71 -14.43
N VAL A 301 -6.97 -13.17 -14.12
CA VAL A 301 -5.78 -13.40 -14.94
C VAL A 301 -5.32 -14.85 -14.87
N ASP A 302 -5.37 -15.51 -13.70
CA ASP A 302 -5.00 -16.92 -13.58
C ASP A 302 -5.92 -17.82 -14.41
N LYS A 303 -7.25 -17.61 -14.35
CA LYS A 303 -8.22 -18.28 -15.23
C LYS A 303 -7.90 -18.01 -16.70
N ALA A 304 -7.68 -16.75 -17.06
CA ALA A 304 -7.39 -16.40 -18.45
C ALA A 304 -6.11 -17.02 -19.02
N VAL A 305 -5.09 -17.15 -18.17
CA VAL A 305 -3.85 -17.85 -18.52
C VAL A 305 -4.08 -19.35 -18.55
N ALA A 306 -4.91 -19.91 -17.66
CA ALA A 306 -5.25 -21.33 -17.68
C ALA A 306 -5.91 -21.76 -18.99
N ASP A 307 -6.82 -20.94 -19.51
CA ASP A 307 -7.52 -21.17 -20.78
C ASP A 307 -6.68 -20.83 -22.02
N GLY A 308 -5.46 -20.32 -21.82
CA GLY A 308 -4.57 -19.92 -22.91
C GLY A 308 -5.06 -18.69 -23.70
N ALA A 309 -5.99 -17.89 -23.14
CA ALA A 309 -6.45 -16.64 -23.73
C ALA A 309 -5.36 -15.54 -23.71
N VAL A 310 -4.36 -15.69 -22.84
CA VAL A 310 -3.13 -14.90 -22.87
C VAL A 310 -2.07 -15.60 -23.74
N GLY A 311 -2.49 -16.07 -24.91
CA GLY A 311 -1.69 -16.90 -25.82
C GLY A 311 -1.34 -16.21 -27.16
N PRO A 312 -1.06 -16.98 -28.23
CA PRO A 312 -0.63 -16.42 -29.51
C PRO A 312 -1.78 -15.65 -30.16
N GLY A 313 -1.46 -14.55 -30.85
CA GLY A 313 -2.47 -13.72 -31.54
C GLY A 313 -2.83 -12.40 -30.85
N GLY A 314 -2.01 -11.95 -29.90
CA GLY A 314 -2.13 -10.63 -29.26
C GLY A 314 -2.37 -10.66 -27.76
N GLY A 315 -2.29 -11.82 -27.11
CA GLY A 315 -2.37 -11.94 -25.66
C GLY A 315 -1.15 -11.34 -24.97
N VAL A 316 -1.37 -10.48 -23.98
CA VAL A 316 -0.30 -9.79 -23.25
C VAL A 316 -0.56 -9.85 -21.75
N LEU A 317 0.39 -10.43 -21.00
CA LEU A 317 0.42 -10.38 -19.54
C LEU A 317 1.20 -9.14 -19.09
N LEU A 318 0.56 -8.28 -18.31
CA LEU A 318 1.13 -7.11 -17.64
C LEU A 318 1.29 -7.42 -16.15
N ILE A 319 2.52 -7.41 -15.65
CA ILE A 319 2.78 -7.78 -14.25
C ILE A 319 3.78 -6.83 -13.60
N ASN A 320 3.51 -6.38 -12.38
CA ASN A 320 4.40 -5.48 -11.67
C ASN A 320 5.61 -6.22 -11.08
N ASN A 321 6.81 -5.65 -11.21
CA ASN A 321 8.05 -6.24 -10.70
C ASN A 321 8.06 -6.45 -9.17
N ALA A 322 7.24 -5.70 -8.42
CA ALA A 322 7.09 -5.85 -6.98
C ALA A 322 6.64 -7.27 -6.57
N LEU A 323 5.83 -7.94 -7.39
CA LEU A 323 5.31 -9.28 -7.09
C LEU A 323 6.42 -10.34 -7.05
N PHE A 324 7.45 -10.21 -7.88
CA PHE A 324 8.62 -11.12 -7.85
C PHE A 324 9.58 -10.84 -6.68
N ARG A 325 9.37 -9.73 -5.96
CA ARG A 325 10.18 -9.31 -4.81
C ARG A 325 9.50 -9.52 -3.46
N SER A 326 8.23 -9.94 -3.45
CA SER A 326 7.43 -10.20 -2.24
C SER A 326 8.21 -11.02 -1.21
N GLU A 327 8.15 -10.74 0.09
CA GLU A 327 8.90 -11.52 1.10
C GLU A 327 8.42 -12.98 1.19
N VAL A 328 7.21 -13.26 0.70
CA VAL A 328 6.60 -14.59 0.68
C VAL A 328 7.08 -15.40 -0.54
N LEU A 329 7.75 -16.53 -0.29
CA LEU A 329 8.33 -17.39 -1.33
C LEU A 329 7.26 -17.99 -2.25
N ASP A 330 6.12 -18.42 -1.71
CA ASP A 330 5.05 -19.04 -2.50
C ASP A 330 4.43 -18.07 -3.50
N THR A 331 4.27 -16.81 -3.11
CA THR A 331 3.82 -15.73 -4.00
C THR A 331 4.78 -15.56 -5.18
N ARG A 332 6.10 -15.55 -4.93
CA ARG A 332 7.10 -15.44 -6.00
C ARG A 332 7.03 -16.63 -6.95
N LYS A 333 6.97 -17.86 -6.42
CA LYS A 333 6.91 -19.10 -7.20
C LYS A 333 5.65 -19.15 -8.08
N ARG A 334 4.49 -18.75 -7.53
CA ARG A 334 3.22 -18.66 -8.26
C ARG A 334 3.33 -17.74 -9.48
N TYR A 335 3.78 -16.49 -9.31
CA TYR A 335 3.85 -15.55 -10.42
C TYR A 335 4.94 -15.91 -11.44
N VAL A 336 6.03 -16.56 -11.02
CA VAL A 336 7.02 -17.13 -11.94
C VAL A 336 6.38 -18.24 -12.80
N ALA A 337 5.65 -19.16 -12.18
CA ALA A 337 4.95 -20.23 -12.90
C ALA A 337 3.90 -19.67 -13.88
N LEU A 338 3.19 -18.61 -13.49
CA LEU A 338 2.24 -17.92 -14.37
C LEU A 338 2.93 -17.32 -15.61
N VAL A 339 4.07 -16.63 -15.39
CA VAL A 339 4.88 -16.07 -16.48
C VAL A 339 5.40 -17.16 -17.42
N ASP A 340 5.85 -18.28 -16.87
CA ASP A 340 6.33 -19.41 -17.66
C ASP A 340 5.21 -20.05 -18.49
N LYS A 341 4.02 -20.21 -17.90
CA LYS A 341 2.82 -20.72 -18.58
C LYS A 341 2.38 -19.82 -19.74
N VAL A 342 2.37 -18.50 -19.56
CA VAL A 342 2.07 -17.55 -20.66
C VAL A 342 3.10 -17.66 -21.79
N LYS A 343 4.39 -17.76 -21.45
CA LYS A 343 5.45 -17.93 -22.45
C LYS A 343 5.34 -19.25 -23.20
N GLU A 344 4.97 -20.33 -22.51
CA GLU A 344 4.73 -21.65 -23.12
C GLU A 344 3.58 -21.60 -24.12
N PHE A 345 2.48 -20.90 -23.78
CA PHE A 345 1.39 -20.65 -24.72
C PHE A 345 1.73 -19.66 -25.82
N GLY A 346 2.93 -19.06 -25.85
CA GLY A 346 3.33 -18.10 -26.88
C GLY A 346 2.73 -16.71 -26.73
N GLY A 347 2.21 -16.37 -25.55
CA GLY A 347 1.79 -15.02 -25.18
C GLY A 347 2.97 -14.11 -24.83
N GLU A 348 2.73 -12.80 -24.85
CA GLU A 348 3.75 -11.82 -24.52
C GLU A 348 3.70 -11.43 -23.05
N VAL A 349 4.82 -11.48 -22.34
CA VAL A 349 4.90 -11.05 -20.92
C VAL A 349 5.68 -9.74 -20.80
N ARG A 350 5.08 -8.75 -20.13
CA ARG A 350 5.69 -7.46 -19.83
C ARG A 350 5.73 -7.22 -18.32
N ILE A 351 6.95 -7.22 -17.79
CA ILE A 351 7.21 -6.88 -16.39
C ILE A 351 7.37 -5.37 -16.27
N LEU A 352 6.45 -4.71 -15.59
CA LEU A 352 6.45 -3.26 -15.40
C LEU A 352 7.21 -2.88 -14.13
N SER A 353 7.99 -1.80 -14.18
CA SER A 353 8.65 -1.25 -13.00
C SER A 353 7.67 -0.48 -12.11
N SER A 354 7.61 -0.80 -10.82
CA SER A 354 6.84 -0.05 -9.81
C SER A 354 7.20 1.43 -9.71
N ASP A 355 8.45 1.79 -10.07
CA ASP A 355 8.92 3.18 -10.03
C ASP A 355 8.39 4.01 -11.22
N HIS A 356 7.83 3.33 -12.22
CA HIS A 356 7.38 3.94 -13.45
C HIS A 356 5.85 4.18 -13.43
N GLU A 357 5.36 5.20 -14.13
CA GLU A 357 3.92 5.52 -14.22
C GLU A 357 3.06 4.33 -14.69
N SER A 358 3.54 3.55 -15.66
CA SER A 358 2.87 2.33 -16.15
C SER A 358 2.70 1.30 -15.03
N GLY A 359 3.74 1.06 -14.23
CA GLY A 359 3.66 0.18 -13.06
C GLY A 359 2.80 0.76 -11.94
N GLN A 360 2.86 2.08 -11.69
CA GLN A 360 1.98 2.74 -10.72
C GLN A 360 0.50 2.63 -11.10
N ARG A 361 0.17 2.74 -12.39
CA ARG A 361 -1.19 2.52 -12.90
C ARG A 361 -1.63 1.07 -12.73
N LEU A 362 -0.75 0.13 -13.07
CA LEU A 362 -1.03 -1.30 -12.89
C LEU A 362 -1.23 -1.65 -11.41
N LYS A 363 -0.47 -1.03 -10.51
CA LYS A 363 -0.61 -1.18 -9.06
C LYS A 363 -1.99 -0.78 -8.55
N MET A 364 -2.60 0.27 -9.12
CA MET A 364 -3.97 0.67 -8.77
C MET A 364 -5.03 -0.40 -9.13
N MET A 365 -4.67 -1.38 -9.96
CA MET A 365 -5.55 -2.43 -10.46
C MET A 365 -5.17 -3.83 -9.92
N GLY A 366 -4.36 -3.89 -8.86
CA GLY A 366 -3.97 -5.16 -8.23
C GLY A 366 -2.68 -5.77 -8.76
N ASP A 367 -1.76 -4.95 -9.30
CA ASP A 367 -0.39 -5.31 -9.70
C ASP A 367 -0.27 -6.34 -10.87
N ILE A 368 -1.39 -6.83 -11.40
CA ILE A 368 -1.46 -7.77 -12.53
C ILE A 368 -2.67 -7.50 -13.42
N ALA A 369 -2.48 -7.59 -14.73
CA ALA A 369 -3.51 -7.47 -15.74
C ALA A 369 -3.18 -8.29 -16.99
N ALA A 370 -4.19 -8.62 -17.78
CA ALA A 370 -4.04 -9.35 -19.03
C ALA A 370 -4.89 -8.72 -20.14
N ILE A 371 -4.30 -8.63 -21.33
CA ILE A 371 -5.00 -8.43 -22.59
C ILE A 371 -5.14 -9.81 -23.23
N LEU A 372 -6.35 -10.18 -23.61
CA LEU A 372 -6.69 -11.47 -24.17
C LEU A 372 -6.73 -11.42 -25.71
N ASN A 373 -6.39 -12.53 -26.36
CA ASN A 373 -6.48 -12.66 -27.81
C ASN A 373 -7.92 -12.92 -28.31
N TYR A 374 -8.80 -13.46 -27.45
CA TYR A 374 -10.24 -13.61 -27.68
C TYR A 374 -11.03 -13.15 -26.46
N PRO A 375 -12.28 -12.67 -26.65
CA PRO A 375 -13.10 -12.19 -25.53
C PRO A 375 -13.49 -13.36 -24.63
N MET A 376 -13.35 -13.16 -23.32
CA MET A 376 -13.89 -14.03 -22.30
C MET A 376 -14.75 -13.19 -21.36
N LEU A 377 -15.96 -13.67 -21.10
CA LEU A 377 -16.88 -13.04 -20.18
C LEU A 377 -16.79 -13.76 -18.84
N ASP A 378 -17.18 -13.07 -17.77
CA ASP A 378 -17.47 -13.69 -16.48
C ASP A 378 -16.26 -14.41 -15.83
N LEU A 379 -15.02 -14.00 -16.15
CA LEU A 379 -13.82 -14.55 -15.51
C LEU A 379 -13.68 -14.18 -14.02
N ASP A 380 -14.49 -13.23 -13.57
CA ASP A 380 -14.68 -12.87 -12.17
C ASP A 380 -15.90 -13.55 -11.53
N GLU A 381 -16.72 -14.29 -12.29
CA GLU A 381 -17.79 -15.14 -11.77
C GLU A 381 -17.21 -16.49 -11.30
N GLU A 382 -17.80 -17.06 -10.26
CA GLU A 382 -17.41 -18.34 -9.69
C GLU A 382 -18.09 -19.45 -10.50
N ASP A 383 -17.32 -20.18 -11.32
CA ASP A 383 -17.84 -21.32 -12.08
C ASP A 383 -18.14 -22.46 -11.09
N GLU A 384 -19.42 -22.82 -10.96
CA GLU A 384 -19.95 -23.89 -10.09
C GLU A 384 -19.42 -25.31 -10.45
N GLU A 385 -18.64 -25.46 -11.52
CA GLU A 385 -18.32 -26.76 -12.14
C GLU A 385 -16.98 -27.40 -11.71
N GLU A 386 -16.02 -26.67 -11.13
CA GLU A 386 -14.71 -27.24 -10.78
C GLU A 386 -14.71 -28.15 -9.53
N GLU A 387 -15.79 -28.17 -8.73
CA GLU A 387 -15.89 -29.03 -7.53
C GLU A 387 -16.10 -30.53 -7.86
N ALA A 388 -16.52 -30.89 -9.07
CA ALA A 388 -17.02 -32.25 -9.36
C ALA A 388 -15.94 -33.32 -9.66
N VAL A 389 -14.65 -32.96 -9.79
CA VAL A 389 -13.63 -33.89 -10.34
C VAL A 389 -12.67 -34.47 -9.27
N LEU A 390 -12.75 -34.01 -8.02
CA LEU A 390 -11.80 -34.44 -6.97
C LEU A 390 -12.37 -35.39 -5.91
N GLU A 391 -13.65 -35.81 -6.00
CA GLU A 391 -14.29 -36.64 -4.96
C GLU A 391 -13.88 -38.12 -4.93
N ASP A 392 -13.16 -38.64 -5.93
CA ASP A 392 -12.96 -40.10 -6.05
C ASP A 392 -11.55 -40.58 -5.68
N ARG A 393 -11.07 -40.29 -4.45
CA ARG A 393 -10.02 -41.09 -3.74
C ARG A 393 -10.18 -41.00 -2.22
N ASP A 394 -11.13 -41.75 -1.67
CA ASP A 394 -11.21 -42.10 -0.25
C ASP A 394 -10.31 -43.32 0.04
N ASP A 395 -9.32 -43.18 0.93
CA ASP A 395 -8.80 -44.29 1.73
C ASP A 395 -8.73 -43.93 3.22
N GLY A 396 -9.84 -44.21 3.91
CA GLY A 396 -9.93 -44.04 5.35
C GLY A 396 -8.90 -44.85 6.14
N THR A 397 -8.28 -44.21 7.13
CA THR A 397 -7.88 -44.84 8.39
C THR A 397 -7.93 -43.83 9.54
N ARG A 398 -8.95 -43.95 10.39
CA ARG A 398 -9.00 -43.31 11.71
C ARG A 398 -8.14 -44.11 12.68
N HIS A 399 -7.17 -43.48 13.32
CA HIS A 399 -6.56 -43.98 14.55
C HIS A 399 -7.04 -43.16 15.75
N GLU A 400 -7.77 -43.83 16.63
CA GLU A 400 -8.04 -43.39 17.99
C GLU A 400 -6.74 -43.43 18.81
N LEU A 401 -6.42 -42.35 19.53
CA LEU A 401 -5.51 -42.40 20.67
C LEU A 401 -6.14 -41.71 21.87
N ASP A 402 -6.15 -42.50 22.94
CA ASP A 402 -6.69 -42.30 24.27
C ASP A 402 -5.82 -41.32 25.08
N GLU A 403 -6.42 -40.21 25.52
CA GLU A 403 -5.81 -39.28 26.46
C GLU A 403 -6.05 -39.74 27.89
N SER A 404 -5.08 -40.44 28.46
CA SER A 404 -4.91 -40.47 29.91
C SER A 404 -3.45 -40.25 30.26
N ILE A 405 -3.17 -39.05 30.82
CA ILE A 405 -2.12 -38.70 31.81
C ILE A 405 -1.78 -37.20 31.62
N LEU A 406 -1.74 -36.49 32.76
CA LEU A 406 -1.43 -35.07 33.05
C LEU A 406 -2.71 -34.33 33.49
N GLY A 407 -2.92 -33.93 34.74
CA GLY A 407 -2.01 -33.56 35.83
C GLY A 407 -2.54 -32.26 36.43
N ASN A 408 -3.20 -32.35 37.58
CA ASN A 408 -3.88 -31.27 38.32
C ASN A 408 -3.09 -29.96 38.47
N PHE A 409 -3.72 -28.83 38.10
CA PHE A 409 -3.47 -27.50 38.68
C PHE A 409 -4.82 -26.84 39.06
N PRO A 410 -4.89 -26.06 40.15
CA PRO A 410 -6.16 -25.67 40.78
C PRO A 410 -6.88 -24.54 40.05
N HIS A 411 -8.18 -24.73 39.78
CA HIS A 411 -9.10 -23.71 39.29
C HIS A 411 -9.62 -22.79 40.43
N PRO A 412 -9.85 -21.48 40.16
CA PRO A 412 -10.60 -20.60 41.05
C PRO A 412 -12.12 -20.89 40.99
N PRO A 413 -12.92 -20.44 41.97
CA PRO A 413 -14.17 -21.11 42.37
C PRO A 413 -15.33 -20.97 41.37
N ILE A 414 -16.08 -22.06 41.27
CA ILE A 414 -17.31 -22.24 40.49
C ILE A 414 -18.44 -21.39 41.11
N VAL A 415 -18.97 -20.46 40.32
CA VAL A 415 -20.27 -19.79 40.55
C VAL A 415 -21.37 -20.69 39.95
N PRO A 416 -22.51 -20.91 40.64
CA PRO A 416 -23.43 -22.00 40.28
C PRO A 416 -24.08 -21.82 38.91
N ALA A 417 -24.16 -22.94 38.18
CA ALA A 417 -24.80 -23.06 36.88
C ALA A 417 -26.27 -22.62 36.93
N ASN A 418 -26.56 -21.47 36.31
CA ASN A 418 -27.92 -21.06 36.01
C ASN A 418 -28.24 -21.45 34.55
N LYS A 419 -29.29 -22.24 34.41
CA LYS A 419 -29.95 -22.75 33.19
C LYS A 419 -29.53 -22.06 31.87
N LYS A 420 -29.07 -22.84 30.89
CA LYS A 420 -28.87 -22.45 29.48
C LYS A 420 -30.08 -21.65 28.96
N LYS A 421 -29.99 -20.31 28.98
CA LYS A 421 -30.75 -19.48 28.07
C LYS A 421 -30.06 -19.61 26.72
N MET A 422 -30.75 -20.18 25.73
CA MET A 422 -30.37 -20.02 24.33
C MET A 422 -30.18 -18.51 24.08
N ALA A 423 -29.01 -18.10 23.59
CA ALA A 423 -28.80 -16.72 23.17
C ALA A 423 -29.86 -16.38 22.11
N PRO A 424 -30.47 -15.19 22.15
CA PRO A 424 -31.46 -14.80 21.16
C PRO A 424 -30.83 -14.78 19.76
N ARG A 425 -31.50 -15.39 18.78
CA ARG A 425 -31.08 -15.38 17.37
C ARG A 425 -31.00 -13.93 16.89
N LEU A 426 -29.82 -13.53 16.42
CA LEU A 426 -29.59 -12.16 15.92
C LEU A 426 -30.39 -11.91 14.63
N THR A 427 -30.73 -10.65 14.40
CA THR A 427 -31.41 -10.13 13.20
C THR A 427 -30.77 -8.81 12.80
N LEU A 428 -31.08 -8.30 11.60
CA LEU A 428 -30.59 -6.98 11.15
C LEU A 428 -31.05 -5.84 12.08
N SER A 429 -32.17 -6.01 12.77
CA SER A 429 -32.68 -5.09 13.80
C SER A 429 -32.10 -5.30 15.20
N SER A 430 -31.23 -6.29 15.39
CA SER A 430 -30.61 -6.53 16.70
C SER A 430 -29.73 -5.37 17.11
N THR A 431 -29.74 -5.07 18.41
CA THR A 431 -28.95 -4.00 19.01
C THR A 431 -28.11 -4.51 20.17
N VAL A 432 -27.06 -3.76 20.49
CA VAL A 432 -26.30 -3.88 21.74
C VAL A 432 -26.60 -2.68 22.63
N ARG A 433 -26.86 -2.96 23.91
CA ARG A 433 -27.04 -1.96 24.96
C ARG A 433 -25.68 -1.32 25.28
N LEU A 434 -25.56 -0.01 25.07
CA LEU A 434 -24.37 0.75 25.45
C LEU A 434 -24.40 1.12 26.93
N ASN A 435 -23.23 1.37 27.52
CA ASN A 435 -23.12 1.85 28.90
C ASN A 435 -23.81 3.21 29.13
N SER A 436 -23.99 4.02 28.09
CA SER A 436 -24.81 5.24 28.09
C SER A 436 -26.31 4.98 28.21
N GLY A 437 -26.76 3.74 28.12
CA GLY A 437 -28.16 3.32 28.17
C GLY A 437 -28.88 3.32 26.81
N TYR A 438 -28.25 3.83 25.75
CA TYR A 438 -28.77 3.80 24.39
C TYR A 438 -28.51 2.44 23.71
N GLU A 439 -29.27 2.13 22.67
CA GLU A 439 -29.13 0.93 21.87
C GLU A 439 -28.38 1.25 20.56
N MET A 440 -27.41 0.41 20.19
CA MET A 440 -26.66 0.54 18.93
C MET A 440 -26.90 -0.68 18.05
N PRO A 441 -27.26 -0.52 16.76
CA PRO A 441 -27.37 -1.66 15.85
C PRO A 441 -26.08 -2.49 15.78
N VAL A 442 -26.20 -3.81 15.69
CA VAL A 442 -25.04 -4.72 15.70
C VAL A 442 -24.29 -4.80 14.37
N LEU A 443 -24.80 -4.16 13.31
CA LEU A 443 -24.14 -4.05 12.01
C LEU A 443 -24.17 -2.61 11.53
N GLY A 444 -22.99 -2.05 11.20
CA GLY A 444 -22.85 -0.68 10.74
C GLY A 444 -22.37 -0.56 9.30
N PHE A 445 -22.86 0.47 8.61
CA PHE A 445 -22.43 0.85 7.27
C PHE A 445 -21.35 1.93 7.36
N GLY A 446 -20.12 1.60 6.97
CA GLY A 446 -18.99 2.52 6.99
C GLY A 446 -18.88 3.35 5.71
N VAL A 447 -18.58 4.64 5.84
CA VAL A 447 -18.49 5.57 4.68
C VAL A 447 -17.07 6.07 4.39
N TYR A 448 -16.06 5.49 5.03
CA TYR A 448 -14.67 5.85 4.81
C TYR A 448 -14.26 5.70 3.33
N GLN A 449 -13.64 6.73 2.76
CA GLN A 449 -13.27 6.81 1.34
C GLN A 449 -14.45 6.63 0.36
N ILE A 450 -15.70 6.81 0.76
CA ILE A 450 -16.78 7.03 -0.22
C ILE A 450 -16.68 8.49 -0.67
N PRO A 451 -16.54 8.77 -1.98
CA PRO A 451 -16.54 10.13 -2.50
C PRO A 451 -17.76 10.91 -2.01
N LYS A 452 -17.59 12.21 -1.74
CA LYS A 452 -18.64 13.06 -1.16
C LYS A 452 -19.91 13.05 -2.02
N GLU A 453 -19.72 12.99 -3.33
CA GLU A 453 -20.75 13.02 -4.36
C GLU A 453 -21.59 11.73 -4.40
N GLU A 454 -21.01 10.60 -3.97
CA GLU A 454 -21.67 9.28 -3.94
C GLU A 454 -22.28 8.96 -2.57
N ALA A 455 -21.79 9.61 -1.51
CA ALA A 455 -22.12 9.27 -0.13
C ALA A 455 -23.62 9.32 0.18
N THR A 456 -24.37 10.29 -0.37
CA THR A 456 -25.84 10.34 -0.20
C THR A 456 -26.49 9.08 -0.78
N LYS A 457 -26.19 8.76 -2.04
CA LYS A 457 -26.78 7.61 -2.74
C LYS A 457 -26.41 6.29 -2.05
N ALA A 458 -25.14 6.12 -1.68
CA ALA A 458 -24.68 4.91 -0.99
C ALA A 458 -25.40 4.71 0.36
N CYS A 459 -25.58 5.78 1.14
CA CYS A 459 -26.33 5.71 2.40
C CYS A 459 -27.84 5.46 2.16
N GLU A 460 -28.45 6.07 1.14
CA GLU A 460 -29.86 5.79 0.79
C GLU A 460 -30.07 4.32 0.44
N GLU A 461 -29.19 3.73 -0.36
CA GLU A 461 -29.26 2.29 -0.69
C GLU A 461 -29.06 1.42 0.56
N ALA A 462 -28.08 1.74 1.42
CA ALA A 462 -27.89 1.01 2.68
C ALA A 462 -29.15 1.09 3.58
N LEU A 463 -29.77 2.26 3.70
CA LEU A 463 -31.01 2.42 4.48
C LEU A 463 -32.18 1.62 3.89
N LYS A 464 -32.29 1.53 2.55
CA LYS A 464 -33.28 0.69 1.84
C LYS A 464 -33.08 -0.80 2.10
N VAL A 465 -31.82 -1.26 2.11
CA VAL A 465 -31.47 -2.65 2.44
C VAL A 465 -31.85 -3.00 3.89
N GLY A 466 -31.80 -2.01 4.78
CA GLY A 466 -32.23 -2.17 6.18
C GLY A 466 -31.17 -1.80 7.21
N TYR A 467 -29.99 -1.30 6.79
CA TYR A 467 -29.01 -0.77 7.74
C TYR A 467 -29.63 0.37 8.56
N ARG A 468 -29.29 0.42 9.84
CA ARG A 468 -29.72 1.48 10.76
C ARG A 468 -28.56 2.15 11.49
N HIS A 469 -27.32 1.80 11.17
CA HIS A 469 -26.13 2.45 11.71
C HIS A 469 -25.24 2.94 10.57
N ILE A 470 -24.99 4.26 10.55
CA ILE A 470 -24.06 4.91 9.61
C ILE A 470 -22.83 5.36 10.39
N ASP A 471 -21.67 4.83 10.02
CA ASP A 471 -20.38 5.18 10.61
C ASP A 471 -19.61 6.14 9.70
N SER A 472 -19.42 7.37 10.18
CA SER A 472 -18.72 8.45 9.49
C SER A 472 -17.64 9.07 10.40
N ALA A 473 -16.98 10.11 9.91
CA ALA A 473 -16.07 10.95 10.67
C ALA A 473 -16.00 12.34 10.04
N SER A 474 -15.82 13.39 10.84
CA SER A 474 -15.66 14.76 10.32
C SER A 474 -14.49 14.85 9.32
N GLY A 475 -13.41 14.11 9.56
CA GLY A 475 -12.25 14.04 8.66
C GLY A 475 -12.51 13.36 7.31
N TYR A 476 -13.63 12.65 7.14
CA TYR A 476 -13.98 12.01 5.85
C TYR A 476 -14.63 12.99 4.87
N ARG A 477 -15.06 14.17 5.35
CA ARG A 477 -15.63 15.26 4.55
C ARG A 477 -16.91 14.87 3.77
N ASN A 478 -17.57 13.79 4.17
CA ASN A 478 -18.78 13.26 3.56
C ASN A 478 -19.95 13.07 4.54
N GLN A 479 -19.82 13.49 5.81
CA GLN A 479 -20.86 13.31 6.84
C GLN A 479 -22.17 14.06 6.55
N GLY A 480 -22.10 15.26 5.96
CA GLY A 480 -23.27 16.03 5.53
C GLY A 480 -24.11 15.26 4.48
N PRO A 481 -23.52 14.82 3.36
CA PRO A 481 -24.17 13.92 2.41
C PRO A 481 -24.75 12.64 3.03
N CYS A 482 -24.04 12.00 3.97
CA CYS A 482 -24.55 10.83 4.67
C CYS A 482 -25.81 11.16 5.48
N ALA A 483 -25.82 12.29 6.19
CA ALA A 483 -27.00 12.76 6.92
C ALA A 483 -28.13 13.23 5.99
N LYS A 484 -27.82 13.67 4.78
CA LYS A 484 -28.84 13.99 3.77
C LYS A 484 -29.67 12.75 3.42
N ALA A 485 -29.04 11.59 3.29
CA ALA A 485 -29.73 10.32 3.07
C ALA A 485 -30.69 9.97 4.20
N ILE A 486 -30.34 10.27 5.45
CA ILE A 486 -31.24 10.09 6.61
C ILE A 486 -32.51 10.93 6.41
N GLN A 487 -32.36 12.20 6.07
CA GLN A 487 -33.49 13.12 5.90
C GLN A 487 -34.39 12.75 4.72
N THR A 488 -33.84 12.18 3.65
CA THR A 488 -34.58 11.79 2.45
C THR A 488 -35.14 10.37 2.52
N SER A 489 -34.66 9.53 3.45
CA SER A 489 -35.07 8.12 3.57
C SER A 489 -36.53 7.90 4.00
N GLY A 490 -37.17 8.89 4.62
CA GLY A 490 -38.48 8.74 5.24
C GLY A 490 -38.49 7.98 6.58
N LEU A 491 -37.33 7.55 7.08
CA LEU A 491 -37.18 6.93 8.40
C LEU A 491 -37.17 7.99 9.51
N ALA A 492 -37.67 7.63 10.69
CA ALA A 492 -37.57 8.52 11.84
C ALA A 492 -36.10 8.67 12.25
N ARG A 493 -35.69 9.89 12.65
CA ARG A 493 -34.32 10.14 13.11
C ARG A 493 -33.92 9.23 14.28
N SER A 494 -34.87 8.87 15.15
CA SER A 494 -34.66 7.95 16.27
C SER A 494 -34.29 6.52 15.87
N ASP A 495 -34.59 6.13 14.64
CA ASP A 495 -34.39 4.76 14.16
C ASP A 495 -33.00 4.57 13.55
N ILE A 496 -32.23 5.65 13.39
CA ILE A 496 -30.91 5.64 12.78
C ILE A 496 -29.87 6.03 13.83
N PHE A 497 -28.81 5.25 13.92
CA PHE A 497 -27.65 5.50 14.74
C PHE A 497 -26.55 6.14 13.89
N PHE A 498 -26.24 7.41 14.12
CA PHE A 498 -25.21 8.13 13.38
C PHE A 498 -23.94 8.34 14.21
N THR A 499 -22.81 7.86 13.70
CA THR A 499 -21.50 8.02 14.32
C THR A 499 -20.64 9.05 13.57
N THR A 500 -19.98 9.93 14.30
CA THR A 500 -18.87 10.75 13.78
C THR A 500 -17.68 10.71 14.74
N LYS A 501 -16.56 11.32 14.33
CA LYS A 501 -15.29 11.25 15.05
C LYS A 501 -14.56 12.57 14.99
N ILE A 502 -13.91 12.95 16.09
CA ILE A 502 -13.08 14.15 16.20
C ILE A 502 -11.71 13.84 15.58
N PRO A 503 -11.33 14.46 14.43
CA PRO A 503 -10.04 14.24 13.81
C PRO A 503 -8.91 14.88 14.65
N THR A 504 -7.73 14.28 14.57
CA THR A 504 -6.52 14.73 15.29
C THR A 504 -5.43 15.27 14.37
N ARG A 505 -5.49 14.97 13.05
CA ARG A 505 -4.47 15.37 12.07
C ARG A 505 -4.70 16.75 11.46
N GLU A 506 -5.95 17.15 11.23
CA GLU A 506 -6.29 18.42 10.56
C GLU A 506 -6.40 19.59 11.54
N HIS A 507 -6.84 19.29 12.78
CA HIS A 507 -6.97 20.25 13.86
C HIS A 507 -6.33 19.64 15.12
N PRO A 508 -5.62 20.45 15.92
CA PRO A 508 -5.05 19.95 17.17
C PRO A 508 -6.19 19.52 18.10
N LEU A 509 -6.06 18.32 18.66
CA LEU A 509 -6.97 17.82 19.68
C LEU A 509 -6.84 18.73 20.91
N ASN A 510 -7.94 19.35 21.33
CA ASN A 510 -8.04 20.11 22.58
C ASN A 510 -9.53 20.36 22.91
N TYR A 511 -9.78 20.98 24.06
CA TYR A 511 -11.13 21.27 24.56
C TYR A 511 -11.97 22.12 23.59
N GLU A 512 -11.48 23.30 23.18
CA GLU A 512 -12.24 24.26 22.35
C GLU A 512 -12.52 23.72 20.95
N ASN A 513 -11.52 23.09 20.33
CA ASN A 513 -11.66 22.49 19.01
C ASN A 513 -12.63 21.30 19.03
N THR A 514 -12.65 20.53 20.11
CA THR A 514 -13.59 19.40 20.23
C THR A 514 -15.04 19.89 20.23
N HIS A 515 -15.36 20.90 21.05
CA HIS A 515 -16.68 21.54 21.04
C HIS A 515 -17.02 22.14 19.67
N THR A 516 -16.08 22.87 19.06
CA THR A 516 -16.25 23.48 17.73
C THR A 516 -16.54 22.44 16.65
N LEU A 517 -15.85 21.29 16.68
CA LEU A 517 -16.03 20.22 15.70
C LEU A 517 -17.35 19.47 15.88
N ILE A 518 -17.87 19.36 17.11
CA ILE A 518 -19.21 18.82 17.37
C ILE A 518 -20.28 19.76 16.83
N ASP A 519 -20.16 21.06 17.10
CA ASP A 519 -21.11 22.07 16.60
C ASP A 519 -21.09 22.14 15.09
N LYS A 520 -19.90 22.06 14.49
CA LYS A 520 -19.73 21.95 13.04
C LYS A 520 -20.37 20.68 12.50
N ALA A 521 -20.21 19.52 13.16
CA ALA A 521 -20.82 18.28 12.72
C ALA A 521 -22.36 18.34 12.77
N LEU A 522 -22.94 18.88 13.83
CA LEU A 522 -24.39 19.12 13.93
C LEU A 522 -24.87 20.08 12.82
N SER A 523 -24.11 21.15 12.56
CA SER A 523 -24.42 22.10 11.48
C SER A 523 -24.32 21.47 10.09
N GLU A 524 -23.29 20.68 9.79
CA GLU A 524 -23.13 20.06 8.47
C GLU A 524 -24.15 18.95 8.22
N THR A 525 -24.47 18.18 9.27
CA THR A 525 -25.42 17.06 9.18
C THR A 525 -26.88 17.52 9.30
N GLN A 526 -27.11 18.71 9.87
CA GLN A 526 -28.43 19.24 10.19
C GLN A 526 -29.26 18.26 11.06
N LEU A 527 -28.57 17.47 11.89
CA LEU A 527 -29.19 16.57 12.86
C LEU A 527 -29.39 17.31 14.18
N SER A 528 -30.46 16.98 14.92
CA SER A 528 -30.70 17.57 16.24
C SER A 528 -29.76 17.03 17.33
N TYR A 529 -29.19 15.85 17.12
CA TYR A 529 -28.19 15.22 17.99
C TYR A 529 -27.33 14.22 17.20
N LEU A 530 -26.17 13.86 17.76
CA LEU A 530 -25.29 12.79 17.28
C LEU A 530 -25.44 11.57 18.21
N ASP A 531 -25.56 10.36 17.66
CA ASP A 531 -25.72 9.16 18.51
C ASP A 531 -24.41 8.74 19.16
N LEU A 532 -23.30 8.84 18.41
CA LEU A 532 -21.97 8.50 18.89
C LEU A 532 -20.92 9.48 18.36
N VAL A 533 -20.09 9.99 19.27
CA VAL A 533 -18.87 10.74 18.94
C VAL A 533 -17.65 10.06 19.54
N LEU A 534 -16.66 9.76 18.72
CA LEU A 534 -15.40 9.16 19.15
C LEU A 534 -14.24 10.13 19.02
N ILE A 535 -13.26 10.05 19.93
CA ILE A 535 -11.91 10.57 19.63
C ILE A 535 -11.28 9.61 18.62
N HIS A 536 -10.92 10.10 17.42
CA HIS A 536 -10.59 9.22 16.28
C HIS A 536 -9.27 8.44 16.46
N SER A 537 -8.32 8.99 17.22
CA SER A 537 -7.01 8.37 17.47
C SER A 537 -6.35 8.99 18.71
N PRO A 538 -5.36 8.32 19.31
CA PRO A 538 -4.79 8.76 20.58
C PRO A 538 -3.78 9.92 20.48
N TYR A 539 -3.70 10.62 19.34
CA TYR A 539 -2.74 11.71 19.18
C TYR A 539 -3.10 12.99 19.94
N GLY A 540 -2.08 13.77 20.25
CA GLY A 540 -2.19 15.09 20.88
C GLY A 540 -1.55 15.16 22.26
N GLY A 541 -1.05 14.06 22.81
CA GLY A 541 -0.51 13.98 24.17
C GLY A 541 -1.58 13.99 25.27
N SER A 542 -1.17 13.58 26.48
CA SER A 542 -2.04 13.30 27.63
C SER A 542 -3.02 14.43 27.97
N ALA A 543 -2.52 15.65 28.11
CA ALA A 543 -3.33 16.82 28.50
C ALA A 543 -4.45 17.11 27.49
N ASN A 544 -4.15 17.00 26.20
CA ASN A 544 -5.12 17.24 25.14
C ASN A 544 -6.15 16.12 25.01
N ARG A 545 -5.75 14.85 25.24
CA ARG A 545 -6.70 13.73 25.32
C ARG A 545 -7.68 13.91 26.47
N LYS A 546 -7.21 14.25 27.67
CA LYS A 546 -8.06 14.59 28.83
C LYS A 546 -9.02 15.73 28.51
N ALA A 547 -8.50 16.82 27.93
CA ALA A 547 -9.26 18.01 27.58
C ALA A 547 -10.36 17.72 26.54
N ALA A 548 -10.05 16.90 25.52
CA ALA A 548 -11.03 16.47 24.53
C ALA A 548 -12.09 15.53 25.12
N TRP A 549 -11.68 14.59 26.00
CA TRP A 549 -12.63 13.73 26.70
C TRP A 549 -13.63 14.54 27.52
N ARG A 550 -13.15 15.52 28.29
CA ARG A 550 -14.01 16.46 29.03
C ARG A 550 -15.04 17.14 28.12
N ALA A 551 -14.61 17.67 26.97
CA ALA A 551 -15.50 18.31 26.01
C ALA A 551 -16.56 17.35 25.42
N LEU A 552 -16.22 16.06 25.23
CA LEU A 552 -17.18 15.04 24.85
C LEU A 552 -18.23 14.80 25.95
N VAL A 553 -17.81 14.71 27.22
CA VAL A 553 -18.72 14.50 28.36
C VAL A 553 -19.69 15.67 28.50
N GLU A 554 -19.21 16.90 28.46
CA GLU A 554 -20.04 18.11 28.50
C GLU A 554 -21.02 18.18 27.31
N SER A 555 -20.59 17.70 26.13
CA SER A 555 -21.48 17.62 24.96
C SER A 555 -22.61 16.60 25.14
N VAL A 556 -22.39 15.55 25.94
CA VAL A 556 -23.45 14.63 26.37
C VAL A 556 -24.41 15.31 27.34
N GLN A 557 -23.88 16.00 28.34
CA GLN A 557 -24.70 16.75 29.32
C GLN A 557 -25.54 17.85 28.64
N ALA A 558 -25.01 18.48 27.59
CA ALA A 558 -25.72 19.46 26.78
C ALA A 558 -26.78 18.85 25.82
N GLY A 559 -26.89 17.51 25.76
CA GLY A 559 -27.83 16.81 24.88
C GLY A 559 -27.46 16.81 23.39
N LYS A 560 -26.27 17.30 23.03
CA LYS A 560 -25.76 17.33 21.64
C LYS A 560 -25.34 15.94 21.18
N VAL A 561 -24.84 15.12 22.10
CA VAL A 561 -24.31 13.77 21.85
C VAL A 561 -24.97 12.78 22.81
N ARG A 562 -25.31 11.58 22.35
CA ARG A 562 -25.91 10.54 23.21
C ARG A 562 -24.89 9.64 23.87
N SER A 563 -23.90 9.19 23.09
CA SER A 563 -22.86 8.26 23.53
C SER A 563 -21.49 8.75 23.08
N ILE A 564 -20.46 8.44 23.88
CA ILE A 564 -19.08 8.84 23.60
C ILE A 564 -18.14 7.66 23.76
N GLY A 565 -16.96 7.77 23.16
CA GLY A 565 -15.98 6.71 23.18
C GLY A 565 -14.67 7.10 22.52
N VAL A 566 -13.85 6.10 22.24
CA VAL A 566 -12.55 6.26 21.59
C VAL A 566 -12.43 5.33 20.41
N SER A 567 -11.65 5.73 19.43
CA SER A 567 -11.20 4.84 18.37
C SER A 567 -9.69 4.75 18.45
N ASN A 568 -9.14 3.58 18.12
CA ASN A 568 -7.71 3.43 17.86
C ASN A 568 -6.78 3.62 19.08
N TYR A 569 -7.32 3.57 20.30
CA TYR A 569 -6.53 3.65 21.53
C TYR A 569 -5.92 2.28 21.83
N GLY A 570 -4.60 2.21 22.00
CA GLY A 570 -3.93 1.02 22.56
C GLY A 570 -4.15 0.86 24.07
N ALA A 571 -3.72 -0.27 24.64
CA ALA A 571 -3.91 -0.58 26.06
C ALA A 571 -3.37 0.51 27.01
N ALA A 572 -2.21 1.10 26.71
CA ALA A 572 -1.65 2.19 27.50
C ALA A 572 -2.55 3.44 27.49
N HIS A 573 -3.11 3.79 26.33
CA HIS A 573 -4.01 4.92 26.19
C HIS A 573 -5.37 4.68 26.87
N LEU A 574 -5.86 3.44 26.88
CA LEU A 574 -7.08 3.08 27.62
C LEU A 574 -6.87 3.15 29.13
N ALA A 575 -5.71 2.70 29.62
CA ALA A 575 -5.35 2.85 31.02
C ALA A 575 -5.24 4.34 31.42
N GLU A 576 -4.63 5.17 30.57
CA GLU A 576 -4.57 6.62 30.78
C GLU A 576 -5.96 7.27 30.77
N LEU A 577 -6.85 6.85 29.85
CA LEU A 577 -8.23 7.33 29.82
C LEU A 577 -8.96 7.06 31.14
N GLU A 578 -8.77 5.90 31.77
CA GLU A 578 -9.38 5.62 33.08
C GLU A 578 -8.87 6.57 34.16
N VAL A 579 -7.58 6.91 34.14
CA VAL A 579 -7.00 7.91 35.04
C VAL A 579 -7.63 9.27 34.79
N HIS A 580 -7.70 9.71 33.53
CA HIS A 580 -8.34 10.99 33.16
C HIS A 580 -9.80 11.06 33.59
N ARG A 581 -10.55 9.96 33.42
CA ARG A 581 -11.95 9.87 33.85
C ARG A 581 -12.09 10.00 35.37
N ALA A 582 -11.25 9.29 36.13
CA ALA A 582 -11.26 9.37 37.59
C ALA A 582 -10.89 10.79 38.09
N GLU A 583 -9.91 11.43 37.45
CA GLU A 583 -9.56 12.82 37.75
C GLU A 583 -10.71 13.78 37.45
N LEU A 584 -11.36 13.67 36.28
CA LEU A 584 -12.48 14.52 35.91
C LEU A 584 -13.70 14.30 36.82
N GLU A 585 -13.97 13.06 37.23
CA GLU A 585 -15.03 12.74 38.20
C GLU A 585 -14.76 13.36 39.58
N ALA A 586 -13.48 13.42 39.97
CA ALA A 586 -13.06 14.10 41.20
C ALA A 586 -13.11 15.63 41.09
N GLU A 587 -12.92 16.19 39.90
CA GLU A 587 -13.10 17.62 39.62
C GLU A 587 -14.58 18.02 39.74
N GLU A 588 -15.49 17.27 39.12
CA GLU A 588 -16.93 17.49 39.21
C GLU A 588 -17.70 16.16 38.97
N PRO A 589 -18.63 15.77 39.86
CA PRO A 589 -19.40 14.54 39.68
C PRO A 589 -20.13 14.50 38.34
N GLY A 590 -19.94 13.41 37.60
CA GLY A 590 -20.48 13.21 36.26
C GLY A 590 -19.58 13.69 35.11
N LEU A 591 -18.47 14.38 35.36
CA LEU A 591 -17.49 14.74 34.32
C LEU A 591 -16.54 13.59 33.94
N GLY A 592 -16.45 12.51 34.73
CA GLY A 592 -15.71 11.32 34.34
C GLY A 592 -16.33 10.64 33.12
N GLY A 593 -17.64 10.79 32.92
CA GLY A 593 -18.36 10.26 31.78
C GLY A 593 -18.28 8.74 31.65
N VAL A 594 -18.83 8.21 30.56
CA VAL A 594 -18.95 6.78 30.35
C VAL A 594 -18.43 6.40 28.97
N VAL A 595 -17.39 5.56 28.93
CA VAL A 595 -16.91 4.94 27.70
C VAL A 595 -17.96 3.94 27.23
N SER A 596 -18.63 4.26 26.13
CA SER A 596 -19.74 3.44 25.61
C SER A 596 -19.28 2.55 24.46
N VAL A 597 -18.39 3.06 23.62
CA VAL A 597 -17.92 2.37 22.42
C VAL A 597 -16.41 2.55 22.27
N GLY A 598 -15.77 1.47 21.86
CA GLY A 598 -14.40 1.48 21.39
C GLY A 598 -14.35 0.97 19.95
N GLN A 599 -13.68 1.69 19.04
CA GLN A 599 -13.62 1.32 17.62
C GLN A 599 -12.20 1.03 17.15
N TRP A 600 -11.95 -0.20 16.67
CA TRP A 600 -10.63 -0.67 16.23
C TRP A 600 -10.70 -1.52 14.97
N GLU A 601 -9.54 -1.71 14.34
CA GLU A 601 -9.32 -2.78 13.38
C GLU A 601 -9.35 -4.11 14.13
N VAL A 602 -10.37 -4.93 13.88
CA VAL A 602 -10.51 -6.24 14.50
C VAL A 602 -11.06 -7.24 13.48
N HIS A 603 -10.34 -8.32 13.28
CA HIS A 603 -10.66 -9.42 12.36
C HIS A 603 -9.86 -10.66 12.79
N PRO A 604 -10.05 -11.85 12.17
CA PRO A 604 -9.44 -13.09 12.68
C PRO A 604 -7.90 -13.08 12.79
N TRP A 605 -7.21 -12.28 11.97
CA TRP A 605 -5.75 -12.06 12.02
C TRP A 605 -5.27 -10.85 12.84
N LEU A 606 -6.18 -10.19 13.56
CA LEU A 606 -5.88 -9.08 14.44
C LEU A 606 -6.97 -8.99 15.52
N THR A 607 -6.92 -9.91 16.48
CA THR A 607 -7.98 -10.10 17.48
C THR A 607 -7.93 -9.07 18.62
N ARG A 608 -6.76 -8.45 18.84
CA ARG A 608 -6.51 -7.43 19.87
C ARG A 608 -6.95 -7.84 21.27
N GLY A 609 -6.49 -9.01 21.73
CA GLY A 609 -6.92 -9.61 23.00
C GLY A 609 -6.80 -8.69 24.22
N ASP A 610 -5.78 -7.83 24.27
CA ASP A 610 -5.57 -6.84 25.34
C ASP A 610 -6.66 -5.76 25.37
N VAL A 611 -6.93 -5.13 24.23
CA VAL A 611 -7.93 -4.06 24.07
C VAL A 611 -9.35 -4.61 24.17
N VAL A 612 -9.62 -5.75 23.52
CA VAL A 612 -10.93 -6.41 23.56
C VAL A 612 -11.23 -6.94 24.96
N GLY A 613 -10.24 -7.50 25.65
CA GLY A 613 -10.36 -7.92 27.05
C GLY A 613 -10.75 -6.75 27.95
N TRP A 614 -10.02 -5.64 27.85
CA TRP A 614 -10.32 -4.41 28.59
C TRP A 614 -11.77 -3.93 28.35
N CYS A 615 -12.23 -3.97 27.10
CA CYS A 615 -13.59 -3.56 26.73
C CYS A 615 -14.66 -4.48 27.34
N ARG A 616 -14.47 -5.80 27.22
CA ARG A 616 -15.41 -6.80 27.72
C ARG A 616 -15.60 -6.72 29.22
N GLU A 617 -14.52 -6.55 29.98
CA GLU A 617 -14.57 -6.36 31.44
C GLU A 617 -15.41 -5.14 31.87
N ARG A 618 -15.51 -4.13 31.00
CA ARG A 618 -16.14 -2.83 31.29
C ARG A 618 -17.47 -2.63 30.56
N GLY A 619 -17.97 -3.64 29.85
CA GLY A 619 -19.19 -3.54 29.05
C GLY A 619 -19.08 -2.52 27.90
N VAL A 620 -17.88 -2.19 27.45
CA VAL A 620 -17.67 -1.28 26.31
C VAL A 620 -17.92 -2.05 25.02
N ALA A 621 -18.82 -1.54 24.17
CA ALA A 621 -19.10 -2.17 22.89
C ALA A 621 -17.91 -1.99 21.93
N VAL A 622 -17.49 -3.08 21.28
CA VAL A 622 -16.38 -3.07 20.31
C VAL A 622 -16.94 -2.94 18.90
N GLN A 623 -16.65 -1.82 18.23
CA GLN A 623 -16.90 -1.65 16.79
C GLN A 623 -15.66 -2.09 16.00
N ALA A 624 -15.85 -3.03 15.08
CA ALA A 624 -14.78 -3.61 14.27
C ALA A 624 -14.79 -2.99 12.86
N TYR A 625 -13.86 -2.10 12.56
CA TYR A 625 -13.64 -1.66 11.18
C TYR A 625 -12.69 -2.62 10.46
N CYS A 626 -12.73 -2.61 9.12
CA CYS A 626 -11.98 -3.57 8.29
C CYS A 626 -12.26 -5.05 8.67
N ALA A 627 -13.50 -5.36 9.09
CA ALA A 627 -13.90 -6.72 9.47
C ALA A 627 -13.69 -7.74 8.34
N VAL A 628 -13.77 -7.31 7.07
CA VAL A 628 -13.49 -8.13 5.87
C VAL A 628 -12.05 -7.99 5.35
N VAL A 629 -11.15 -7.41 6.15
CA VAL A 629 -9.71 -7.22 5.84
C VAL A 629 -9.47 -6.60 4.46
N ARG A 630 -10.35 -5.69 4.04
CA ARG A 630 -10.33 -5.05 2.70
C ARG A 630 -10.31 -6.04 1.52
N GLY A 631 -10.68 -7.30 1.76
CA GLY A 631 -10.61 -8.40 0.79
C GLY A 631 -9.23 -9.05 0.65
N GLU A 632 -8.21 -8.59 1.38
CA GLU A 632 -6.82 -9.09 1.27
C GLU A 632 -6.65 -10.53 1.73
N ARG A 633 -7.59 -11.04 2.54
CA ARG A 633 -7.59 -12.41 3.08
C ARG A 633 -8.63 -13.33 2.43
N PHE A 634 -9.25 -12.89 1.33
CA PHE A 634 -10.11 -13.78 0.55
C PHE A 634 -9.27 -14.88 -0.11
N GLY A 635 -9.78 -16.11 -0.12
CA GLY A 635 -9.10 -17.33 -0.51
C GLY A 635 -8.28 -18.00 0.60
N HIS A 636 -8.29 -17.47 1.84
CA HIS A 636 -7.65 -18.16 2.96
C HIS A 636 -8.40 -19.45 3.28
N GLU A 637 -7.69 -20.58 3.34
CA GLU A 637 -8.27 -21.93 3.44
C GLU A 637 -9.35 -22.06 4.53
N ALA A 638 -9.06 -21.57 5.74
CA ALA A 638 -10.02 -21.62 6.85
C ALA A 638 -11.31 -20.81 6.60
N VAL A 639 -11.25 -19.69 5.85
CA VAL A 639 -12.44 -18.89 5.54
C VAL A 639 -13.17 -19.49 4.35
N LYS A 640 -12.42 -19.87 3.31
CA LYS A 640 -12.94 -20.46 2.08
C LYS A 640 -13.69 -21.76 2.35
N SER A 641 -13.12 -22.67 3.14
CA SER A 641 -13.75 -23.94 3.52
C SER A 641 -15.10 -23.74 4.23
N VAL A 642 -15.19 -22.71 5.09
CA VAL A 642 -16.43 -22.39 5.81
C VAL A 642 -17.45 -21.71 4.89
N ALA A 643 -16.97 -20.85 3.97
CA ALA A 643 -17.78 -20.19 2.96
C ALA A 643 -18.47 -21.19 2.02
N GLU A 644 -17.70 -22.14 1.46
CA GLU A 644 -18.18 -23.21 0.59
C GLU A 644 -19.20 -24.10 1.31
N ARG A 645 -18.84 -24.58 2.51
CA ARG A 645 -19.72 -25.45 3.30
C ARG A 645 -21.07 -24.81 3.65
N LEU A 646 -21.11 -23.49 3.83
CA LEU A 646 -22.33 -22.76 4.20
C LEU A 646 -23.06 -22.12 3.01
N GLY A 647 -22.48 -22.16 1.80
CA GLY A 647 -23.01 -21.47 0.63
C GLY A 647 -23.09 -19.95 0.85
N LYS A 648 -22.05 -19.37 1.45
CA LYS A 648 -21.95 -17.95 1.80
C LYS A 648 -20.66 -17.36 1.27
N THR A 649 -20.61 -16.05 1.07
CA THR A 649 -19.37 -15.41 0.62
C THR A 649 -18.38 -15.25 1.77
N GLU A 650 -17.09 -15.19 1.45
CA GLU A 650 -16.04 -14.99 2.45
C GLU A 650 -16.24 -13.69 3.26
N ALA A 651 -16.80 -12.65 2.63
CA ALA A 651 -17.19 -11.41 3.32
C ALA A 651 -18.25 -11.69 4.40
N GLN A 652 -19.28 -12.48 4.07
CA GLN A 652 -20.31 -12.87 5.03
C GLN A 652 -19.73 -13.71 6.17
N ILE A 653 -18.80 -14.63 5.90
CA ILE A 653 -18.13 -15.44 6.92
C ILE A 653 -17.37 -14.54 7.90
N LEU A 654 -16.56 -13.60 7.40
CA LEU A 654 -15.79 -12.69 8.25
C LEU A 654 -16.67 -11.73 9.07
N LEU A 655 -17.75 -11.22 8.47
CA LEU A 655 -18.73 -10.38 9.18
C LEU A 655 -19.48 -11.19 10.24
N ARG A 656 -19.86 -12.43 9.94
CA ARG A 656 -20.51 -13.33 10.89
C ARG A 656 -19.58 -13.71 12.04
N TRP A 657 -18.30 -13.95 11.76
CA TRP A 657 -17.27 -14.14 12.79
C TRP A 657 -17.23 -12.95 13.74
N SER A 658 -17.20 -11.72 13.20
CA SER A 658 -17.20 -10.50 14.01
C SER A 658 -18.42 -10.41 14.92
N LEU A 659 -19.62 -10.69 14.39
CA LEU A 659 -20.86 -10.73 15.18
C LEU A 659 -20.82 -11.79 16.29
N GLN A 660 -20.32 -13.00 15.99
CA GLN A 660 -20.25 -14.09 16.97
C GLN A 660 -19.18 -13.88 18.05
N MET A 661 -18.14 -13.10 17.74
CA MET A 661 -17.17 -12.63 18.73
C MET A 661 -17.74 -11.52 19.64
N GLY A 662 -18.98 -11.08 19.38
CA GLY A 662 -19.68 -10.04 20.12
C GLY A 662 -19.29 -8.63 19.69
N PHE A 663 -18.72 -8.47 18.50
CA PHE A 663 -18.35 -7.17 17.95
C PHE A 663 -19.47 -6.60 17.06
N VAL A 664 -19.36 -5.31 16.76
CA VAL A 664 -20.21 -4.60 15.81
C VAL A 664 -19.41 -4.33 14.55
N PRO A 665 -19.46 -5.21 13.52
CA PRO A 665 -18.71 -5.00 12.29
C PRO A 665 -19.21 -3.77 11.53
N LEU A 666 -18.24 -3.05 10.97
CA LEU A 666 -18.45 -1.94 10.05
C LEU A 666 -18.02 -2.37 8.64
N VAL A 667 -18.96 -2.31 7.70
CA VAL A 667 -18.71 -2.70 6.31
C VAL A 667 -19.10 -1.57 5.36
N LYS A 668 -18.26 -1.34 4.37
CA LYS A 668 -18.45 -0.34 3.32
C LYS A 668 -18.79 -1.05 2.02
N SER A 669 -19.74 -0.50 1.26
CA SER A 669 -19.89 -0.78 -0.17
C SER A 669 -20.49 0.44 -0.87
N VAL A 670 -20.21 0.62 -2.16
CA VAL A 670 -21.01 1.51 -3.05
C VAL A 670 -21.84 0.70 -4.04
N THR A 671 -21.65 -0.62 -4.07
CA THR A 671 -22.36 -1.57 -4.93
C THR A 671 -23.59 -2.11 -4.17
N PRO A 672 -24.83 -1.89 -4.67
CA PRO A 672 -26.05 -2.30 -3.97
C PRO A 672 -26.16 -3.81 -3.70
N SER A 673 -25.77 -4.67 -4.64
CA SER A 673 -25.79 -6.13 -4.45
C SER A 673 -24.95 -6.56 -3.24
N ARG A 674 -23.73 -6.04 -3.13
CA ARG A 674 -22.85 -6.26 -1.96
C ARG A 674 -23.44 -5.72 -0.66
N MET A 675 -24.23 -4.63 -0.69
CA MET A 675 -24.88 -4.13 0.53
C MET A 675 -25.93 -5.12 1.04
N VAL A 676 -26.72 -5.70 0.13
CA VAL A 676 -27.71 -6.76 0.43
C VAL A 676 -27.01 -7.99 0.98
N GLU A 677 -25.97 -8.44 0.29
CA GLU A 677 -25.17 -9.61 0.68
C GLU A 677 -24.54 -9.43 2.07
N ASN A 678 -23.90 -8.29 2.32
CA ASN A 678 -23.29 -7.95 3.62
C ASN A 678 -24.32 -7.82 4.75
N ALA A 679 -25.61 -7.60 4.44
CA ALA A 679 -26.68 -7.56 5.44
C ALA A 679 -27.29 -8.95 5.70
N ALA A 680 -27.12 -9.90 4.79
CA ALA A 680 -27.62 -11.27 4.88
C ALA A 680 -26.71 -12.15 5.76
N LEU A 681 -26.56 -11.77 7.03
CA LEU A 681 -25.69 -12.43 8.01
C LEU A 681 -26.44 -13.24 9.08
N PHE A 682 -27.77 -13.23 9.06
CA PHE A 682 -28.60 -13.65 10.19
C PHE A 682 -29.33 -14.97 9.97
N ASP A 683 -29.25 -15.51 8.75
CA ASP A 683 -29.82 -16.78 8.34
C ASP A 683 -28.89 -17.98 8.59
N PHE A 684 -27.60 -17.74 8.91
CA PHE A 684 -26.61 -18.76 9.23
C PHE A 684 -25.78 -18.44 10.48
N GLU A 685 -25.06 -19.45 10.99
CA GLU A 685 -24.15 -19.39 12.13
C GLU A 685 -22.87 -20.16 11.83
N LEU A 686 -21.74 -19.64 12.28
CA LEU A 686 -20.46 -20.36 12.30
C LEU A 686 -20.44 -21.28 13.50
N GLU A 687 -19.92 -22.49 13.31
CA GLU A 687 -19.70 -23.41 14.42
C GLU A 687 -18.56 -22.92 15.31
N LYS A 688 -18.50 -23.43 16.55
CA LYS A 688 -17.41 -23.08 17.47
C LYS A 688 -16.05 -23.42 16.88
N GLY A 689 -15.95 -24.57 16.21
CA GLY A 689 -14.73 -25.01 15.52
C GLY A 689 -14.32 -24.07 14.38
N ASP A 690 -15.27 -23.52 13.63
CA ASP A 690 -14.98 -22.54 12.56
C ASP A 690 -14.40 -21.26 13.12
N VAL A 691 -15.04 -20.74 14.18
CA VAL A 691 -14.58 -19.50 14.85
C VAL A 691 -13.18 -19.71 15.39
N GLU A 692 -12.91 -20.85 16.03
CA GLU A 692 -11.59 -21.19 16.57
C GLU A 692 -10.54 -21.37 15.45
N ALA A 693 -10.87 -22.09 14.37
CA ALA A 693 -9.94 -22.35 13.27
C ALA A 693 -9.57 -21.10 12.47
N MET A 694 -10.49 -20.13 12.35
CA MET A 694 -10.20 -18.86 11.67
C MET A 694 -9.46 -17.87 12.57
N THR A 695 -9.64 -17.94 13.89
CA THR A 695 -9.05 -16.99 14.84
C THR A 695 -7.58 -17.30 15.06
N THR A 696 -6.70 -16.35 14.76
CA THR A 696 -5.26 -16.50 14.90
C THR A 696 -4.69 -15.58 15.98
N ASP A 697 -3.47 -15.87 16.42
CA ASP A 697 -2.67 -14.99 17.28
C ASP A 697 -1.80 -14.01 16.48
N GLU A 698 -2.05 -13.86 15.17
CA GLU A 698 -1.31 -12.90 14.35
C GLU A 698 -1.57 -11.45 14.78
N TYR A 699 -0.55 -10.61 14.56
CA TYR A 699 -0.68 -9.16 14.61
C TYR A 699 -0.57 -8.60 13.19
N SER A 700 -1.64 -8.73 12.40
CA SER A 700 -1.65 -8.40 10.97
C SER A 700 -2.62 -7.26 10.65
N PRO A 701 -2.29 -5.98 10.94
CA PRO A 701 -3.10 -4.86 10.49
C PRO A 701 -3.03 -4.67 8.97
N CYS A 702 -4.19 -4.51 8.33
CA CYS A 702 -4.37 -4.11 6.93
C CYS A 702 -4.62 -2.60 6.78
N ALA A 703 -4.81 -1.87 7.89
CA ALA A 703 -4.94 -0.41 7.89
C ALA A 703 -3.84 0.27 8.72
N TRP A 704 -3.96 1.60 8.83
CA TRP A 704 -3.12 2.39 9.72
C TRP A 704 -3.38 2.00 11.18
N ASP A 705 -2.31 1.60 11.89
CA ASP A 705 -2.38 1.14 13.27
C ASP A 705 -1.72 2.11 14.27
N PRO A 706 -2.47 3.05 14.83
CA PRO A 706 -1.98 3.96 15.88
C PRO A 706 -2.06 3.38 17.30
N THR A 707 -2.51 2.14 17.47
CA THR A 707 -2.64 1.57 18.82
C THR A 707 -1.29 1.34 19.51
N ILE A 708 -0.23 1.15 18.71
CA ILE A 708 1.15 0.97 19.15
C ILE A 708 1.92 2.28 19.40
N GLU A 709 1.26 3.42 19.22
CA GLU A 709 1.90 4.72 19.39
C GLU A 709 2.19 4.99 20.87
N PRO A 710 3.27 5.73 21.18
CA PRO A 710 3.61 6.03 22.56
C PRO A 710 2.71 7.16 23.12
N LEU A 711 2.52 7.20 24.46
CA LEU A 711 1.62 8.14 25.14
C LEU A 711 1.98 9.62 24.88
N GLU A 712 3.24 9.91 24.56
CA GLU A 712 3.74 11.26 24.33
C GLU A 712 3.30 11.86 22.99
N LYS A 713 2.82 11.04 22.06
CA LYS A 713 2.33 11.45 20.74
C LYS A 713 0.87 11.91 20.80
#